data_AF-A0A8C5AHH9-F1
#
_entry.id   AF-A0A8C5AHH9-F1
#
_cell.length_a   1.000
_cell.length_b   1.000
_cell.length_c   1.000
_cell.angle_alpha   90.00
_cell.angle_beta   90.00
_cell.angle_gamma   90.00
#
_symmetry.space_group_name_H-M   'P 1'
#
loop_
_entity.id
_entity.type
_entity.pdbx_description
1 polymer ?
#
loop_
_entity_poly.entity_id
_entity_poly.type
_entity_poly.pdbx_seq_one_letter_code
_entity_poly.pdbx_strand_id
1 'polypeptide(L)'
;MLALTVPLLCLVHCAPPGSSGLYFPQSDYFETVYVGQPAGTPVLQVISMLDSSNERPHFYLCFSSTGAPPYLRWFHLDVHTGVLHLNKSLEESDFALLLGMGRDGGLVTLIKTNKSRQNVLSCLSLECSRVVYTKTLIHLRLREYSLMIVKYLNECAVSLCRPSLPAADVPVPFTVNERTSELEVTAPLDRDEVELYRLVLVCSVLTGETLTKYETSLEVSVFDEDDNAPFLNGNDSVEVVVEYNRDKGALLATHSVFDRDITPKYPKEPRQNRYVGTMLTIDQWTNETFTVTSTFKEDKSLFGNIRGTVFEYTLALKRNLYVTENRTVQVDYLVNDTTYPGPEGSVLLRYNITILPVPISFNNTTYQFTVSRRASTYALVGRVCVENCLRFQGIGVAYRLEVADRNATAEALACHAALDVTQSLRDMTGVLYVNASAALRRAECRDLQYVVTAQEEGGPLQASTQILLVLEGEGRGDGGRGHCEITSGLGATNGRCQWRQGTEKGISEYYSTCSPDLRTCPDGFCDAVESKDMSICPQDCTTEAVIGGHVKGLMFGIKAGYGTCYCFAERCFCEKDDIEEAICDEMCKTVIATAVLLSFIVSILLSSYCVHRYNKSSPKPPIASAEMTFRRPAQAYPISYSANNVRRGSLDSMENQVAIDNFKIPEDPKWEFPRKNLVLGKTLGEGEFGKVVKATAFRLKGKAGYTTVAVKMLKDHASHSELRDLLSEFTLLKQVNHPHVIKMYGACSQDGPLYLIVEYAKYGSLRNFLRESRKVGPSYMSGERNSSYLENPDERALTMGDLISFVWQISRGMQYLAEMKLVHRDLAARNVLVAEGRKMKISDFGLSRDVYEEDSYVKRSKGRIPVKWMAIESLFDHIYTTQSDVWSFGVLLWETVTLGGNPYPGIAPERLFNLLKTGYRMEKPENCSDEMYNLMLRCWKQESDKRPTFIDISKELEKMMVKSRDYLDLAASTPADALLYDDALSEEDTPLVDCNNAPLPRALPSTWIENKLYGRISHAFTRF
;
A
#
# COMPACT_ATOMS: atom_id res chain seq x y z
N MET A 1 -26.18 -34.30 19.77
CA MET A 1 -26.96 -34.64 18.56
C MET A 1 -25.97 -34.85 17.42
N LEU A 2 -26.30 -35.68 16.43
CA LEU A 2 -25.65 -35.71 15.13
C LEU A 2 -26.58 -35.02 14.13
N ALA A 3 -26.03 -34.07 13.37
CA ALA A 3 -26.73 -33.41 12.28
C ALA A 3 -25.82 -33.40 11.04
N LEU A 4 -26.44 -33.55 9.88
CA LEU A 4 -25.78 -33.60 8.58
C LEU A 4 -26.15 -32.34 7.81
N THR A 5 -25.17 -31.47 7.56
CA THR A 5 -25.34 -30.39 6.57
C THR A 5 -24.83 -30.91 5.22
N VAL A 6 -25.74 -30.97 4.25
CA VAL A 6 -25.46 -31.42 2.88
C VAL A 6 -25.44 -30.20 1.96
N PRO A 7 -24.31 -29.87 1.31
CA PRO A 7 -24.28 -29.00 0.14
C PRO A 7 -24.77 -29.80 -1.08
N LEU A 8 -25.84 -29.37 -1.73
CA LEU A 8 -26.42 -30.10 -2.88
C LEU A 8 -25.71 -29.84 -4.22
N LEU A 9 -24.55 -29.15 -4.21
CA LEU A 9 -23.76 -28.69 -5.36
C LEU A 9 -23.56 -29.71 -6.50
N CYS A 10 -23.50 -31.01 -6.20
CA CYS A 10 -23.27 -32.04 -7.23
C CYS A 10 -24.54 -32.63 -7.86
N LEU A 11 -25.74 -32.26 -7.41
CA LEU A 11 -26.95 -33.05 -7.68
C LEU A 11 -27.75 -32.61 -8.91
N VAL A 12 -27.51 -31.42 -9.46
CA VAL A 12 -28.44 -30.75 -10.41
C VAL A 12 -27.86 -30.59 -11.83
N HIS A 13 -26.55 -30.70 -12.02
CA HIS A 13 -25.92 -30.51 -13.34
C HIS A 13 -25.93 -31.79 -14.20
N CYS A 14 -27.06 -32.01 -14.90
CA CYS A 14 -27.23 -33.03 -15.94
C CYS A 14 -27.99 -32.49 -17.17
N ALA A 15 -27.73 -31.24 -17.53
CA ALA A 15 -28.20 -30.67 -18.80
C ALA A 15 -27.36 -31.22 -19.97
N PRO A 16 -27.96 -31.77 -21.04
CA PRO A 16 -27.24 -32.09 -22.26
C PRO A 16 -26.81 -30.78 -22.97
N PRO A 17 -25.61 -30.74 -23.59
CA PRO A 17 -25.12 -29.55 -24.28
C PRO A 17 -26.05 -29.16 -25.42
N GLY A 18 -26.65 -27.98 -25.33
CA GLY A 18 -27.65 -27.46 -26.29
C GLY A 18 -29.02 -27.11 -25.70
N SER A 19 -29.24 -27.29 -24.38
CA SER A 19 -30.48 -26.88 -23.70
C SER A 19 -30.40 -25.44 -23.17
N SER A 20 -30.72 -24.47 -24.04
CA SER A 20 -31.09 -23.09 -23.64
C SER A 20 -32.52 -23.08 -23.09
N GLY A 21 -32.80 -22.31 -22.03
CA GLY A 21 -34.15 -22.10 -21.50
C GLY A 21 -34.25 -22.09 -19.97
N LEU A 22 -33.53 -22.97 -19.28
CA LEU A 22 -33.69 -23.19 -17.84
C LEU A 22 -32.46 -22.78 -17.05
N TYR A 23 -32.63 -21.92 -16.05
CA TYR A 23 -31.55 -21.48 -15.16
C TYR A 23 -32.01 -21.40 -13.69
N PHE A 24 -31.07 -21.58 -12.75
CA PHE A 24 -31.34 -21.66 -11.32
C PHE A 24 -31.04 -20.31 -10.62
N PRO A 25 -31.87 -19.84 -9.67
CA PRO A 25 -31.68 -18.56 -8.96
C PRO A 25 -30.43 -18.52 -8.06
N GLN A 26 -29.94 -19.70 -7.66
CA GLN A 26 -28.79 -19.89 -6.79
C GLN A 26 -28.06 -21.19 -7.20
N SER A 27 -26.73 -21.20 -7.14
CA SER A 27 -25.92 -22.40 -7.41
C SER A 27 -25.98 -23.42 -6.28
N ASP A 28 -26.12 -22.93 -5.06
CA ASP A 28 -25.91 -23.69 -3.83
C ASP A 28 -27.21 -23.79 -3.04
N TYR A 29 -27.59 -25.02 -2.67
CA TYR A 29 -28.69 -25.30 -1.76
C TYR A 29 -28.11 -26.03 -0.54
N PHE A 30 -28.48 -25.57 0.66
CA PHE A 30 -28.00 -26.08 1.95
C PHE A 30 -29.18 -26.40 2.85
N GLU A 31 -29.18 -27.58 3.46
CA GLU A 31 -30.17 -27.95 4.48
C GLU A 31 -29.55 -28.87 5.54
N THR A 32 -30.18 -28.97 6.71
CA THR A 32 -29.71 -29.73 7.88
C THR A 32 -30.69 -30.84 8.27
N VAL A 33 -30.27 -32.09 8.14
CA VAL A 33 -31.06 -33.27 8.57
C VAL A 33 -30.54 -33.88 9.88
N TYR A 34 -31.46 -34.47 10.65
CA TYR A 34 -31.26 -34.91 12.03
C TYR A 34 -31.54 -36.41 12.22
N VAL A 35 -30.78 -37.05 13.12
CA VAL A 35 -31.10 -38.41 13.60
C VAL A 35 -32.51 -38.44 14.19
N GLY A 36 -33.34 -39.37 13.73
CA GLY A 36 -34.73 -39.55 14.14
C GLY A 36 -35.78 -38.88 13.25
N GLN A 37 -35.39 -38.13 12.20
CA GLN A 37 -36.36 -37.69 11.18
C GLN A 37 -36.94 -38.90 10.42
N PRO A 38 -38.26 -38.95 10.16
CA PRO A 38 -38.91 -40.09 9.51
C PRO A 38 -38.83 -40.03 7.97
N ALA A 39 -39.03 -41.18 7.33
CA ALA A 39 -39.28 -41.27 5.88
C ALA A 39 -40.51 -40.43 5.45
N GLY A 40 -40.48 -39.88 4.24
CA GLY A 40 -41.50 -39.00 3.67
C GLY A 40 -41.30 -37.51 3.97
N THR A 41 -40.52 -37.16 5.00
CA THR A 41 -40.26 -35.76 5.42
C THR A 41 -39.71 -34.93 4.25
N PRO A 42 -40.35 -33.81 3.87
CA PRO A 42 -39.81 -32.90 2.88
C PRO A 42 -38.62 -32.13 3.48
N VAL A 43 -37.51 -32.08 2.75
CA VAL A 43 -36.25 -31.46 3.17
C VAL A 43 -36.14 -30.05 2.59
N LEU A 44 -36.29 -29.91 1.27
CA LEU A 44 -36.21 -28.62 0.55
C LEU A 44 -36.97 -28.68 -0.76
N GLN A 45 -37.20 -27.54 -1.41
CA GLN A 45 -37.69 -27.47 -2.79
C GLN A 45 -36.69 -26.71 -3.67
N VAL A 46 -36.30 -27.32 -4.80
CA VAL A 46 -35.50 -26.69 -5.86
C VAL A 46 -36.45 -26.02 -6.86
N ILE A 47 -36.06 -24.87 -7.39
CA ILE A 47 -36.84 -24.12 -8.38
C ILE A 47 -35.93 -23.78 -9.56
N SER A 48 -36.44 -23.90 -10.78
CA SER A 48 -35.83 -23.37 -11.99
C SER A 48 -36.66 -22.20 -12.49
N MET A 49 -35.99 -21.16 -12.96
CA MET A 49 -36.60 -20.12 -13.78
C MET A 49 -36.63 -20.57 -15.25
N LEU A 50 -37.45 -19.87 -16.03
CA LEU A 50 -37.73 -20.13 -17.45
C LEU A 50 -37.28 -18.91 -18.26
N ASP A 51 -36.70 -19.11 -19.44
CA ASP A 51 -36.49 -18.06 -20.45
C ASP A 51 -37.73 -17.96 -21.37
N SER A 52 -38.64 -18.97 -21.36
CA SER A 52 -39.86 -18.97 -22.16
C SER A 52 -41.07 -19.63 -21.48
N SER A 53 -42.26 -19.06 -21.66
CA SER A 53 -43.55 -19.58 -21.15
C SER A 53 -43.95 -20.97 -21.69
N ASN A 54 -43.23 -21.50 -22.68
CA ASN A 54 -43.45 -22.84 -23.25
C ASN A 54 -42.66 -23.94 -22.51
N GLU A 55 -41.73 -23.56 -21.63
CA GLU A 55 -40.83 -24.48 -20.95
C GLU A 55 -41.49 -25.12 -19.71
N ARG A 56 -41.01 -26.32 -19.35
CA ARG A 56 -41.45 -27.04 -18.15
C ARG A 56 -40.26 -27.72 -17.47
N PRO A 57 -39.85 -27.29 -16.27
CA PRO A 57 -38.70 -27.87 -15.60
C PRO A 57 -39.03 -29.29 -15.14
N HIS A 58 -38.05 -30.18 -15.26
CA HIS A 58 -38.10 -31.55 -14.77
C HIS A 58 -36.82 -31.81 -13.98
N PHE A 59 -36.96 -32.20 -12.72
CA PHE A 59 -35.85 -32.25 -11.77
C PHE A 59 -35.34 -33.68 -11.55
N TYR A 60 -34.02 -33.88 -11.59
CA TYR A 60 -33.38 -35.18 -11.44
C TYR A 60 -32.12 -35.07 -10.57
N LEU A 61 -31.82 -36.12 -9.79
CA LEU A 61 -30.58 -36.22 -9.01
C LEU A 61 -29.49 -36.90 -9.83
N CYS A 62 -28.35 -36.24 -10.02
CA CYS A 62 -27.20 -36.76 -10.76
C CYS A 62 -25.95 -36.98 -9.91
N PHE A 63 -25.00 -37.75 -10.46
CA PHE A 63 -23.70 -38.06 -9.85
C PHE A 63 -22.66 -38.38 -10.94
N SER A 64 -21.36 -38.23 -10.63
CA SER A 64 -20.26 -38.49 -11.57
C SER A 64 -19.98 -40.00 -11.75
N SER A 65 -19.23 -40.33 -12.80
CA SER A 65 -18.85 -41.70 -13.17
C SER A 65 -18.00 -42.47 -12.14
N THR A 66 -17.54 -41.81 -11.07
CA THR A 66 -16.83 -42.44 -9.94
C THR A 66 -17.76 -43.18 -8.95
N GLY A 67 -19.09 -43.09 -9.14
CA GLY A 67 -20.09 -43.87 -8.40
C GLY A 67 -20.89 -43.04 -7.40
N ALA A 68 -22.17 -43.40 -7.23
CA ALA A 68 -23.09 -42.70 -6.34
C ALA A 68 -22.73 -42.90 -4.84
N PRO A 69 -22.62 -41.81 -4.04
CA PRO A 69 -22.41 -41.94 -2.60
C PRO A 69 -23.55 -42.71 -1.91
N PRO A 70 -23.29 -43.50 -0.86
CA PRO A 70 -24.31 -44.35 -0.25
C PRO A 70 -25.48 -43.57 0.37
N TYR A 71 -25.23 -42.34 0.83
CA TYR A 71 -26.26 -41.45 1.37
C TYR A 71 -27.22 -40.88 0.31
N LEU A 72 -26.89 -40.95 -0.98
CA LEU A 72 -27.77 -40.48 -2.06
C LEU A 72 -29.13 -41.20 -2.01
N ARG A 73 -29.12 -42.49 -1.65
CA ARG A 73 -30.31 -43.34 -1.52
C ARG A 73 -31.25 -42.94 -0.38
N TRP A 74 -30.80 -42.06 0.52
CA TRP A 74 -31.61 -41.55 1.63
C TRP A 74 -32.57 -40.45 1.19
N PHE A 75 -32.42 -39.93 -0.03
CA PHE A 75 -33.21 -38.83 -0.57
C PHE A 75 -33.96 -39.26 -1.85
N HIS A 76 -35.10 -38.64 -2.09
CA HIS A 76 -35.91 -38.78 -3.31
C HIS A 76 -36.34 -37.38 -3.78
N LEU A 77 -36.06 -37.03 -5.03
CA LEU A 77 -36.48 -35.76 -5.63
C LEU A 77 -37.73 -36.00 -6.48
N ASP A 78 -38.82 -35.28 -6.21
CA ASP A 78 -39.98 -35.31 -7.08
C ASP A 78 -39.70 -34.52 -8.37
N VAL A 79 -39.94 -35.18 -9.51
CA VAL A 79 -39.52 -34.71 -10.84
C VAL A 79 -40.29 -33.47 -11.30
N HIS A 80 -41.53 -33.27 -10.85
CA HIS A 80 -42.41 -32.20 -11.35
C HIS A 80 -42.44 -30.99 -10.42
N THR A 81 -42.26 -31.20 -9.12
CA THR A 81 -42.31 -30.14 -8.10
C THR A 81 -40.93 -29.71 -7.63
N GLY A 82 -39.88 -30.52 -7.84
CA GLY A 82 -38.54 -30.22 -7.33
C GLY A 82 -38.40 -30.37 -5.81
N VAL A 83 -39.38 -30.98 -5.13
CA VAL A 83 -39.32 -31.22 -3.68
C VAL A 83 -38.47 -32.45 -3.39
N LEU A 84 -37.45 -32.28 -2.55
CA LEU A 84 -36.59 -33.34 -2.03
C LEU A 84 -37.18 -33.89 -0.74
N HIS A 85 -37.37 -35.20 -0.65
CA HIS A 85 -37.90 -35.90 0.52
C HIS A 85 -36.87 -36.89 1.08
N LEU A 86 -36.95 -37.20 2.38
CA LEU A 86 -36.27 -38.36 2.97
C LEU A 86 -36.94 -39.66 2.51
N ASN A 87 -36.20 -40.49 1.80
CA ASN A 87 -36.62 -41.81 1.31
C ASN A 87 -36.56 -42.90 2.41
N LYS A 88 -35.86 -42.63 3.52
CA LYS A 88 -35.83 -43.47 4.74
C LYS A 88 -35.70 -42.63 6.00
N SER A 89 -36.14 -43.17 7.14
CA SER A 89 -35.88 -42.58 8.45
C SER A 89 -34.38 -42.65 8.77
N LEU A 90 -33.82 -41.64 9.44
CA LEU A 90 -32.37 -41.54 9.70
C LEU A 90 -31.99 -42.06 11.09
N GLU A 91 -31.12 -43.08 11.15
CA GLU A 91 -30.66 -43.71 12.40
C GLU A 91 -29.21 -43.34 12.75
N GLU A 92 -28.80 -43.48 14.02
CA GLU A 92 -27.42 -43.19 14.46
C GLU A 92 -26.37 -44.10 13.77
N SER A 93 -26.80 -45.28 13.31
CA SER A 93 -26.06 -46.24 12.48
C SER A 93 -25.69 -45.67 11.10
N ASP A 94 -26.56 -44.89 10.46
CA ASP A 94 -26.32 -44.29 9.15
C ASP A 94 -25.19 -43.25 9.17
N PHE A 95 -25.13 -42.46 10.24
CA PHE A 95 -24.08 -41.46 10.44
C PHE A 95 -22.74 -42.11 10.78
N ALA A 96 -22.74 -43.31 11.36
CA ALA A 96 -21.52 -44.10 11.59
C ALA A 96 -20.93 -44.64 10.28
N LEU A 97 -21.75 -44.99 9.29
CA LEU A 97 -21.28 -45.39 7.95
C LEU A 97 -20.55 -44.24 7.22
N LEU A 98 -21.02 -42.99 7.40
CA LEU A 98 -20.35 -41.80 6.85
C LEU A 98 -19.00 -41.52 7.50
N LEU A 99 -18.87 -41.75 8.82
CA LEU A 99 -17.59 -41.58 9.54
C LEU A 99 -16.50 -42.58 9.11
N GLY A 100 -16.87 -43.66 8.43
CA GLY A 100 -15.92 -44.61 7.82
C GLY A 100 -15.38 -44.17 6.45
N MET A 101 -15.96 -43.15 5.82
CA MET A 101 -15.46 -42.60 4.55
C MET A 101 -14.46 -41.46 4.84
N GLY A 102 -13.29 -41.55 4.22
CA GLY A 102 -12.17 -40.62 4.43
C GLY A 102 -12.44 -39.19 3.95
N ARG A 103 -11.53 -38.28 4.29
CA ARG A 103 -11.63 -36.81 4.06
C ARG A 103 -11.80 -36.37 2.60
N ASP A 104 -11.62 -37.25 1.62
CA ASP A 104 -11.69 -36.92 0.20
C ASP A 104 -13.14 -36.70 -0.31
N GLY A 105 -14.15 -37.06 0.50
CA GLY A 105 -15.55 -36.68 0.27
C GLY A 105 -15.86 -35.25 0.77
N GLY A 106 -15.38 -34.22 0.06
CA GLY A 106 -15.46 -32.80 0.45
C GLY A 106 -16.86 -32.15 0.51
N LEU A 107 -17.93 -32.92 0.74
CA LEU A 107 -19.33 -32.50 0.61
C LEU A 107 -20.22 -32.89 1.81
N VAL A 108 -19.64 -33.12 2.99
CA VAL A 108 -20.38 -33.49 4.20
C VAL A 108 -19.79 -32.81 5.44
N THR A 109 -20.61 -32.03 6.16
CA THR A 109 -20.25 -31.51 7.50
C THR A 109 -21.07 -32.20 8.58
N LEU A 110 -20.40 -32.99 9.43
CA LEU A 110 -21.00 -33.69 10.57
C LEU A 110 -20.91 -32.84 11.84
N ILE A 111 -22.02 -32.21 12.23
CA ILE A 111 -22.07 -31.36 13.42
C ILE A 111 -22.38 -32.21 14.66
N LYS A 112 -21.34 -32.50 15.45
CA LYS A 112 -21.44 -33.30 16.69
C LYS A 112 -21.67 -32.40 17.91
N THR A 113 -22.93 -32.10 18.23
CA THR A 113 -23.29 -31.19 19.33
C THR A 113 -23.13 -31.86 20.71
N ASN A 114 -22.31 -31.25 21.57
CA ASN A 114 -21.94 -31.77 22.88
C ASN A 114 -22.87 -31.25 24.01
N LYS A 115 -24.03 -31.90 24.18
CA LYS A 115 -24.87 -31.82 25.39
C LYS A 115 -25.80 -33.03 25.51
N SER A 116 -26.44 -33.15 26.68
CA SER A 116 -27.19 -34.30 27.20
C SER A 116 -28.29 -34.87 26.30
N ARG A 117 -28.60 -36.16 26.50
CA ARG A 117 -29.70 -36.92 25.87
C ARG A 117 -31.03 -36.15 25.86
N GLN A 118 -31.43 -35.66 24.69
CA GLN A 118 -32.82 -35.35 24.33
C GLN A 118 -33.03 -35.74 22.87
N ASN A 119 -34.09 -36.51 22.61
CA ASN A 119 -34.60 -36.71 21.24
C ASN A 119 -35.27 -35.42 20.78
N VAL A 120 -35.25 -35.13 19.47
CA VAL A 120 -35.97 -34.04 18.76
C VAL A 120 -36.24 -32.79 19.61
N LEU A 121 -35.40 -31.75 19.43
CA LEU A 121 -35.58 -30.44 20.04
C LEU A 121 -37.03 -29.98 19.93
N SER A 122 -37.70 -29.80 21.07
CA SER A 122 -39.06 -29.25 21.09
C SER A 122 -39.06 -27.87 20.43
N CYS A 123 -40.14 -27.48 19.72
CA CYS A 123 -40.24 -26.17 19.08
C CYS A 123 -40.00 -25.00 20.07
N LEU A 124 -40.27 -25.21 21.36
CA LEU A 124 -39.99 -24.29 22.49
C LEU A 124 -38.50 -24.10 22.83
N SER A 125 -37.59 -24.85 22.19
CA SER A 125 -36.15 -24.89 22.51
C SER A 125 -35.24 -24.53 21.32
N LEU A 126 -35.82 -24.10 20.20
CA LEU A 126 -35.10 -23.54 19.05
C LEU A 126 -35.09 -22.02 19.14
N GLU A 127 -33.92 -21.39 18.99
CA GLU A 127 -33.84 -19.94 18.77
C GLU A 127 -34.47 -19.62 17.41
N CYS A 128 -35.46 -18.72 17.33
CA CYS A 128 -36.08 -18.36 16.05
C CYS A 128 -35.06 -17.85 15.01
N SER A 129 -33.93 -17.27 15.44
CA SER A 129 -32.80 -16.90 14.57
C SER A 129 -32.18 -18.07 13.79
N ARG A 130 -32.40 -19.33 14.23
CA ARG A 130 -31.94 -20.55 13.54
C ARG A 130 -33.02 -21.21 12.68
N VAL A 131 -34.28 -20.83 12.84
CA VAL A 131 -35.43 -21.52 12.21
C VAL A 131 -35.66 -21.05 10.77
N VAL A 132 -35.22 -19.84 10.40
CA VAL A 132 -35.81 -19.16 9.23
C VAL A 132 -34.88 -18.91 8.03
N TYR A 133 -33.58 -18.60 8.20
CA TYR A 133 -32.75 -18.14 7.05
C TYR A 133 -31.29 -18.60 7.05
N THR A 134 -30.88 -19.25 5.95
CA THR A 134 -29.52 -19.15 5.39
C THR A 134 -29.39 -17.85 4.58
N LYS A 135 -28.15 -17.36 4.39
CA LYS A 135 -27.88 -16.23 3.48
C LYS A 135 -27.43 -16.76 2.13
N THR A 136 -28.24 -16.55 1.10
CA THR A 136 -27.89 -16.84 -0.30
C THR A 136 -27.96 -15.57 -1.13
N LEU A 137 -27.05 -15.43 -2.10
CA LEU A 137 -27.14 -14.41 -3.14
C LEU A 137 -28.04 -14.94 -4.26
N ILE A 138 -28.86 -14.08 -4.85
CA ILE A 138 -29.81 -14.50 -5.89
C ILE A 138 -29.50 -13.79 -7.21
N HIS A 139 -29.44 -14.58 -8.27
CA HIS A 139 -29.11 -14.14 -9.63
C HIS A 139 -30.34 -14.24 -10.53
N LEU A 140 -30.69 -13.15 -11.21
CA LEU A 140 -31.84 -13.07 -12.11
C LEU A 140 -31.43 -12.65 -13.52
N ARG A 141 -32.18 -13.12 -14.53
CA ARG A 141 -32.04 -12.79 -15.95
C ARG A 141 -33.39 -12.34 -16.52
N LEU A 142 -33.38 -11.57 -17.60
CA LEU A 142 -34.57 -10.97 -18.19
C LEU A 142 -35.42 -11.96 -19.01
N ARG A 143 -36.63 -12.30 -18.52
CA ARG A 143 -37.94 -11.99 -19.17
C ARG A 143 -39.16 -12.63 -18.48
N GLU A 144 -40.09 -11.76 -18.09
CA GLU A 144 -41.53 -11.96 -17.82
C GLU A 144 -42.05 -12.89 -16.69
N TYR A 145 -43.21 -12.51 -16.15
CA TYR A 145 -44.16 -13.21 -15.24
C TYR A 145 -43.67 -13.87 -13.94
N SER A 146 -43.85 -13.16 -12.82
CA SER A 146 -44.25 -13.72 -11.50
C SER A 146 -43.51 -14.98 -11.04
N LEU A 147 -42.18 -14.97 -11.12
CA LEU A 147 -41.37 -16.13 -10.75
C LEU A 147 -41.23 -16.29 -9.23
N MET A 148 -41.55 -17.49 -8.74
CA MET A 148 -41.35 -17.97 -7.37
C MET A 148 -39.86 -18.14 -7.08
N ILE A 149 -39.28 -17.32 -6.20
CA ILE A 149 -37.82 -17.30 -5.96
C ILE A 149 -37.40 -18.23 -4.81
N VAL A 150 -38.16 -18.25 -3.69
CA VAL A 150 -37.85 -19.01 -2.47
C VAL A 150 -39.15 -19.51 -1.84
N LYS A 151 -39.14 -20.68 -1.18
CA LYS A 151 -40.24 -21.21 -0.39
C LYS A 151 -39.79 -21.56 1.03
N TYR A 152 -40.70 -21.43 2.00
CA TYR A 152 -40.46 -21.82 3.38
C TYR A 152 -41.28 -23.06 3.74
N LEU A 153 -40.60 -24.17 4.05
CA LEU A 153 -41.21 -25.37 4.63
C LEU A 153 -41.17 -25.24 6.16
N ASN A 154 -42.24 -25.63 6.85
CA ASN A 154 -42.43 -25.36 8.28
C ASN A 154 -42.80 -26.62 9.06
N GLU A 155 -41.85 -27.22 9.79
CA GLU A 155 -42.08 -28.41 10.62
C GLU A 155 -42.83 -28.11 11.95
N CYS A 156 -42.77 -26.86 12.46
CA CYS A 156 -43.38 -26.49 13.74
C CYS A 156 -44.77 -25.87 13.58
N ALA A 157 -45.81 -26.71 13.57
CA ALA A 157 -47.22 -26.34 13.36
C ALA A 157 -47.87 -25.44 14.45
N VAL A 158 -47.11 -24.88 15.39
CA VAL A 158 -47.61 -24.18 16.60
C VAL A 158 -47.40 -22.66 16.56
N SER A 159 -46.57 -22.16 15.64
CA SER A 159 -46.28 -20.72 15.48
C SER A 159 -46.33 -20.32 14.01
N LEU A 160 -47.22 -19.39 13.65
CA LEU A 160 -47.19 -18.77 12.32
C LEU A 160 -45.97 -17.85 12.20
N CYS A 161 -45.03 -18.25 11.36
CA CYS A 161 -44.04 -17.37 10.75
C CYS A 161 -44.65 -16.77 9.48
N ARG A 162 -44.63 -15.45 9.32
CA ARG A 162 -45.00 -14.78 8.05
C ARG A 162 -43.84 -13.90 7.56
N PRO A 163 -43.26 -14.16 6.38
CA PRO A 163 -42.36 -13.23 5.73
C PRO A 163 -43.15 -12.04 5.16
N SER A 164 -42.49 -10.89 5.10
CA SER A 164 -43.04 -9.65 4.51
C SER A 164 -41.90 -8.75 4.07
N LEU A 165 -42.13 -7.93 3.04
CA LEU A 165 -41.30 -6.76 2.74
C LEU A 165 -41.84 -5.57 3.54
N PRO A 166 -40.98 -4.71 4.13
CA PRO A 166 -41.44 -3.45 4.72
C PRO A 166 -41.97 -2.53 3.61
N ALA A 167 -42.94 -1.67 3.94
CA ALA A 167 -43.40 -0.63 3.03
C ALA A 167 -42.24 0.33 2.73
N ALA A 168 -41.80 0.37 1.47
CA ALA A 168 -40.73 1.23 0.99
C ALA A 168 -41.28 2.54 0.40
N ASP A 169 -40.57 3.65 0.62
CA ASP A 169 -40.89 4.97 0.04
C ASP A 169 -40.77 5.02 -1.50
N VAL A 170 -40.23 3.96 -2.12
CA VAL A 170 -40.10 3.78 -3.57
C VAL A 170 -40.64 2.40 -3.94
N PRO A 171 -41.47 2.26 -4.99
CA PRO A 171 -41.91 0.95 -5.47
C PRO A 171 -40.72 0.09 -5.90
N VAL A 172 -40.57 -1.09 -5.30
CA VAL A 172 -39.60 -2.12 -5.72
C VAL A 172 -40.33 -3.23 -6.48
N PRO A 173 -39.72 -3.83 -7.51
CA PRO A 173 -40.37 -4.83 -8.37
C PRO A 173 -40.47 -6.24 -7.73
N PHE A 174 -40.71 -6.31 -6.43
CA PHE A 174 -40.75 -7.54 -5.64
C PHE A 174 -41.94 -7.54 -4.67
N THR A 175 -42.58 -8.70 -4.50
CA THR A 175 -43.70 -8.90 -3.57
C THR A 175 -43.57 -10.25 -2.85
N VAL A 176 -44.35 -10.46 -1.78
CA VAL A 176 -44.40 -11.72 -1.04
C VAL A 176 -45.83 -12.25 -1.04
N ASN A 177 -46.02 -13.47 -1.52
CA ASN A 177 -47.32 -14.11 -1.64
C ASN A 177 -47.82 -14.59 -0.27
N GLU A 178 -48.86 -13.95 0.28
CA GLU A 178 -49.38 -14.25 1.62
C GLU A 178 -49.89 -15.69 1.80
N ARG A 179 -50.20 -16.41 0.71
CA ARG A 179 -50.77 -17.77 0.77
C ARG A 179 -49.71 -18.86 0.76
N THR A 180 -48.64 -18.66 -0.02
CA THR A 180 -47.56 -19.65 -0.18
C THR A 180 -46.27 -19.25 0.55
N SER A 181 -46.19 -18.02 1.04
CA SER A 181 -45.00 -17.39 1.62
C SER A 181 -43.81 -17.29 0.64
N GLU A 182 -44.10 -17.28 -0.65
CA GLU A 182 -43.09 -17.21 -1.72
C GLU A 182 -42.75 -15.74 -2.06
N LEU A 183 -41.47 -15.47 -2.34
CA LEU A 183 -41.02 -14.19 -2.89
C LEU A 183 -41.20 -14.20 -4.41
N GLU A 184 -41.83 -13.17 -4.98
CA GLU A 184 -42.18 -13.06 -6.40
C GLU A 184 -41.65 -11.75 -7.01
N VAL A 185 -41.29 -11.78 -8.30
CA VAL A 185 -40.91 -10.57 -9.09
C VAL A 185 -42.14 -10.03 -9.82
N THR A 186 -42.39 -8.72 -9.75
CA THR A 186 -43.62 -8.09 -10.29
C THR A 186 -43.47 -7.45 -11.67
N ALA A 187 -42.24 -7.24 -12.14
CA ALA A 187 -41.92 -6.65 -13.44
C ALA A 187 -40.56 -7.15 -13.95
N PRO A 188 -40.26 -7.11 -15.27
CA PRO A 188 -38.91 -7.34 -15.77
C PRO A 188 -37.88 -6.40 -15.11
N LEU A 189 -36.64 -6.88 -14.92
CA LEU A 189 -35.58 -6.17 -14.20
C LEU A 189 -34.44 -5.81 -15.14
N ASP A 190 -34.27 -4.53 -15.44
CA ASP A 190 -33.14 -4.05 -16.25
C ASP A 190 -31.92 -3.72 -15.37
N ARG A 191 -30.74 -4.17 -15.82
CA ARG A 191 -29.44 -3.87 -15.22
C ARG A 191 -28.96 -2.46 -15.57
N ASP A 192 -29.37 -1.94 -16.74
CA ASP A 192 -29.18 -0.54 -17.17
C ASP A 192 -30.03 0.46 -16.36
N GLU A 193 -30.96 -0.03 -15.54
CA GLU A 193 -31.60 0.74 -14.46
C GLU A 193 -30.98 0.44 -13.09
N VAL A 194 -30.84 -0.84 -12.70
CA VAL A 194 -30.37 -1.24 -11.36
C VAL A 194 -29.57 -2.56 -11.37
N GLU A 195 -28.24 -2.49 -11.23
CA GLU A 195 -27.39 -3.70 -11.15
C GLU A 195 -27.62 -4.57 -9.88
N LEU A 196 -28.16 -4.02 -8.80
CA LEU A 196 -28.25 -4.70 -7.50
C LEU A 196 -29.39 -4.17 -6.61
N TYR A 197 -30.37 -5.03 -6.34
CA TYR A 197 -31.44 -4.76 -5.37
C TYR A 197 -31.06 -5.26 -3.97
N ARG A 198 -31.32 -4.44 -2.95
CA ARG A 198 -31.04 -4.71 -1.54
C ARG A 198 -32.36 -4.74 -0.75
N LEU A 199 -32.89 -5.94 -0.57
CA LEU A 199 -34.18 -6.18 0.08
C LEU A 199 -33.99 -6.47 1.58
N VAL A 200 -34.98 -6.10 2.38
CA VAL A 200 -35.07 -6.50 3.80
C VAL A 200 -36.30 -7.37 3.95
N LEU A 201 -36.11 -8.63 4.36
CA LEU A 201 -37.17 -9.57 4.66
C LEU A 201 -37.47 -9.54 6.16
N VAL A 202 -38.72 -9.30 6.52
CA VAL A 202 -39.19 -9.26 7.91
C VAL A 202 -40.04 -10.50 8.18
N CYS A 203 -39.51 -11.43 8.97
CA CYS A 203 -40.26 -12.57 9.50
C CYS A 203 -40.95 -12.17 10.80
N SER A 204 -42.29 -12.22 10.81
CA SER A 204 -43.09 -12.04 12.02
C SER A 204 -43.49 -13.41 12.59
N VAL A 205 -43.14 -13.68 13.84
CA VAL A 205 -43.43 -14.93 14.56
C VAL A 205 -44.32 -14.64 15.77
N LEU A 206 -45.52 -15.22 15.78
CA LEU A 206 -46.43 -15.15 16.92
C LEU A 206 -46.16 -16.30 17.90
N THR A 207 -45.91 -15.99 19.17
CA THR A 207 -45.80 -16.95 20.27
C THR A 207 -46.69 -16.51 21.43
N GLY A 208 -47.75 -17.27 21.71
CA GLY A 208 -48.80 -16.81 22.61
C GLY A 208 -49.43 -15.51 22.10
N GLU A 209 -49.47 -14.48 22.95
CA GLU A 209 -49.93 -13.13 22.59
C GLU A 209 -48.79 -12.23 22.07
N THR A 210 -47.52 -12.65 22.19
CA THR A 210 -46.37 -11.83 21.79
C THR A 210 -45.98 -12.04 20.33
N LEU A 211 -46.08 -10.96 19.55
CA LEU A 211 -45.57 -10.89 18.18
C LEU A 211 -44.10 -10.44 18.19
N THR A 212 -43.20 -11.32 17.75
CA THR A 212 -41.78 -11.02 17.57
C THR A 212 -41.45 -10.83 16.09
N LYS A 213 -40.56 -9.89 15.77
CA LYS A 213 -40.10 -9.62 14.39
C LYS A 213 -38.60 -9.88 14.28
N TYR A 214 -38.20 -10.49 13.17
CA TYR A 214 -36.81 -10.77 12.83
C TYR A 214 -36.53 -10.27 11.41
N GLU A 215 -35.45 -9.52 11.23
CA GLU A 215 -35.10 -8.89 9.95
C GLU A 215 -33.84 -9.54 9.36
N THR A 216 -33.82 -9.75 8.04
CA THR A 216 -32.64 -10.20 7.31
C THR A 216 -32.48 -9.46 5.99
N SER A 217 -31.24 -9.30 5.55
CA SER A 217 -30.86 -8.64 4.29
C SER A 217 -30.74 -9.68 3.17
N LEU A 218 -31.48 -9.51 2.07
CA LEU A 218 -31.32 -10.27 0.83
C LEU A 218 -30.73 -9.35 -0.25
N GLU A 219 -29.74 -9.85 -1.01
CA GLU A 219 -29.14 -9.13 -2.13
C GLU A 219 -29.43 -9.89 -3.43
N VAL A 220 -30.05 -9.20 -4.38
CA VAL A 220 -30.49 -9.75 -5.67
C VAL A 220 -29.76 -9.00 -6.78
N SER A 221 -28.88 -9.68 -7.51
CA SER A 221 -28.11 -9.11 -8.62
C SER A 221 -28.77 -9.44 -9.96
N VAL A 222 -28.89 -8.43 -10.82
CA VAL A 222 -29.34 -8.59 -12.21
C VAL A 222 -28.14 -8.92 -13.08
N PHE A 223 -28.24 -9.94 -13.94
CA PHE A 223 -27.22 -10.21 -14.96
C PHE A 223 -27.38 -9.30 -16.18
N ASP A 224 -26.25 -9.04 -16.83
CA ASP A 224 -26.17 -8.27 -18.07
C ASP A 224 -26.57 -9.13 -19.28
N GLU A 225 -27.14 -8.48 -20.30
CA GLU A 225 -27.43 -9.10 -21.60
C GLU A 225 -26.42 -8.57 -22.64
N ASP A 226 -26.86 -8.33 -23.87
CA ASP A 226 -26.06 -7.80 -24.98
C ASP A 226 -26.98 -6.94 -25.87
N ASP A 227 -27.46 -5.83 -25.31
CA ASP A 227 -28.57 -5.05 -25.86
C ASP A 227 -28.28 -3.54 -26.01
N ASN A 228 -27.05 -3.10 -25.72
CA ASN A 228 -26.54 -1.79 -26.14
C ASN A 228 -25.57 -1.90 -27.31
N ALA A 229 -25.58 -0.89 -28.19
CA ALA A 229 -24.58 -0.74 -29.24
C ALA A 229 -23.37 0.09 -28.73
N PRO A 230 -22.13 -0.23 -29.16
CA PRO A 230 -20.97 0.61 -28.89
C PRO A 230 -21.13 1.99 -29.55
N PHE A 231 -20.70 3.05 -28.86
CA PHE A 231 -20.85 4.44 -29.30
C PHE A 231 -19.58 5.28 -29.07
N LEU A 232 -19.53 6.44 -29.74
CA LEU A 232 -18.46 7.44 -29.59
C LEU A 232 -18.99 8.65 -28.83
N ASN A 233 -18.16 9.21 -27.93
CA ASN A 233 -18.45 10.46 -27.24
C ASN A 233 -17.59 11.58 -27.83
N GLY A 234 -18.08 12.22 -28.89
CA GLY A 234 -17.39 13.29 -29.62
C GLY A 234 -17.16 12.97 -31.09
N ASN A 235 -15.96 13.29 -31.59
CA ASN A 235 -15.61 13.18 -33.01
C ASN A 235 -15.00 11.82 -33.38
N ASP A 236 -15.27 11.34 -34.59
CA ASP A 236 -14.76 10.04 -35.10
C ASP A 236 -13.28 10.07 -35.53
N SER A 237 -12.69 11.27 -35.62
CA SER A 237 -11.39 11.52 -36.23
C SER A 237 -10.42 12.21 -35.27
N VAL A 238 -9.17 11.72 -35.21
CA VAL A 238 -8.06 12.29 -34.43
C VAL A 238 -6.88 12.58 -35.36
N GLU A 239 -6.29 13.77 -35.20
CA GLU A 239 -5.08 14.19 -35.93
C GLU A 239 -3.81 13.73 -35.20
N VAL A 240 -2.81 13.31 -35.98
CA VAL A 240 -1.57 12.69 -35.49
C VAL A 240 -0.39 13.28 -36.27
N VAL A 241 0.61 13.83 -35.57
CA VAL A 241 1.84 14.35 -36.20
C VAL A 241 3.05 13.54 -35.75
N VAL A 242 3.76 12.95 -36.70
CA VAL A 242 4.95 12.10 -36.48
C VAL A 242 6.18 12.82 -37.01
N GLU A 243 6.94 13.41 -36.08
CA GLU A 243 8.10 14.26 -36.39
C GLU A 243 9.40 13.59 -35.88
N TYR A 244 9.75 13.74 -34.59
CA TYR A 244 11.00 13.20 -34.02
C TYR A 244 10.89 11.84 -33.33
N ASN A 245 9.69 11.43 -32.90
CA ASN A 245 9.47 10.07 -32.39
C ASN A 245 9.08 9.16 -33.54
N ARG A 246 10.01 8.29 -33.91
CA ARG A 246 9.96 7.41 -35.08
C ARG A 246 10.31 5.97 -34.73
N ASP A 247 10.24 5.61 -33.44
CA ASP A 247 10.65 4.30 -32.94
C ASP A 247 9.55 3.23 -33.03
N LYS A 248 9.97 1.97 -33.17
CA LYS A 248 9.04 0.83 -33.24
C LYS A 248 8.34 0.63 -31.89
N GLY A 249 7.00 0.60 -31.92
CA GLY A 249 6.15 0.51 -30.74
C GLY A 249 5.78 1.85 -30.12
N ALA A 250 6.23 2.98 -30.69
CA ALA A 250 5.76 4.30 -30.28
C ALA A 250 4.23 4.41 -30.40
N LEU A 251 3.57 4.77 -29.30
CA LEU A 251 2.14 5.03 -29.24
C LEU A 251 1.88 6.47 -29.71
N LEU A 252 0.99 6.65 -30.68
CA LEU A 252 0.81 7.92 -31.39
C LEU A 252 -0.47 8.66 -31.00
N ALA A 253 -1.59 7.94 -30.90
CA ALA A 253 -2.90 8.50 -30.55
C ALA A 253 -3.85 7.42 -30.04
N THR A 254 -4.82 7.80 -29.21
CA THR A 254 -5.81 6.89 -28.63
C THR A 254 -7.23 7.42 -28.85
N HIS A 255 -8.09 6.57 -29.42
CA HIS A 255 -9.54 6.76 -29.50
C HIS A 255 -10.24 6.03 -28.36
N SER A 256 -11.41 6.53 -27.93
CA SER A 256 -12.24 5.89 -26.90
C SER A 256 -13.61 5.51 -27.45
N VAL A 257 -13.93 4.23 -27.43
CA VAL A 257 -15.28 3.68 -27.69
C VAL A 257 -15.92 3.35 -26.35
N PHE A 258 -17.20 3.67 -26.21
CA PHE A 258 -17.98 3.46 -25.00
C PHE A 258 -19.06 2.42 -25.26
N ASP A 259 -19.31 1.57 -24.28
CA ASP A 259 -20.40 0.61 -24.30
C ASP A 259 -21.02 0.56 -22.90
N ARG A 260 -22.33 0.31 -22.80
CA ARG A 260 -22.99 0.21 -21.50
C ARG A 260 -22.88 -1.20 -20.93
N ASP A 261 -22.69 -2.20 -21.76
CA ASP A 261 -22.60 -3.60 -21.33
C ASP A 261 -21.26 -3.88 -20.63
N ILE A 262 -21.22 -4.89 -19.76
CA ILE A 262 -19.96 -5.40 -19.20
C ILE A 262 -19.27 -6.38 -20.16
N THR A 263 -17.96 -6.18 -20.37
CA THR A 263 -17.12 -7.15 -21.06
C THR A 263 -16.48 -8.13 -20.06
N PRO A 264 -16.93 -9.39 -19.96
CA PRO A 264 -16.46 -10.33 -18.95
C PRO A 264 -14.98 -10.70 -19.14
N LYS A 265 -14.16 -10.44 -18.13
CA LYS A 265 -12.70 -10.67 -18.15
C LYS A 265 -12.28 -12.14 -18.00
N TYR A 266 -13.23 -13.03 -17.68
CA TYR A 266 -13.00 -14.46 -17.46
C TYR A 266 -14.33 -15.23 -17.65
N PRO A 267 -14.34 -16.47 -18.19
CA PRO A 267 -13.20 -17.21 -18.77
C PRO A 267 -12.66 -16.56 -20.04
N LYS A 268 -11.40 -16.85 -20.39
CA LYS A 268 -10.72 -16.24 -21.56
C LYS A 268 -11.19 -16.76 -22.93
N GLU A 269 -11.96 -17.84 -22.92
CA GLU A 269 -12.61 -18.48 -24.06
C GLU A 269 -14.03 -18.88 -23.56
N PRO A 270 -15.10 -18.78 -24.37
CA PRO A 270 -15.09 -18.76 -25.84
C PRO A 270 -15.45 -17.41 -26.51
N ARG A 271 -15.74 -16.31 -25.80
CA ARG A 271 -16.03 -14.99 -26.42
C ARG A 271 -14.75 -14.23 -26.84
N GLN A 272 -13.83 -14.88 -27.56
CA GLN A 272 -12.54 -14.29 -27.95
C GLN A 272 -12.67 -13.18 -29.03
N ASN A 273 -13.89 -12.93 -29.51
CA ASN A 273 -14.24 -11.99 -30.59
C ASN A 273 -15.50 -11.14 -30.28
N ARG A 274 -15.85 -10.78 -29.02
CA ARG A 274 -17.01 -9.84 -28.80
C ARG A 274 -16.80 -8.57 -29.62
N TYR A 275 -15.73 -7.81 -29.34
CA TYR A 275 -15.33 -6.65 -30.14
C TYR A 275 -14.18 -7.02 -31.08
N VAL A 276 -14.44 -7.05 -32.39
CA VAL A 276 -13.44 -7.29 -33.43
C VAL A 276 -13.06 -5.98 -34.09
N GLY A 277 -11.77 -5.63 -34.04
CA GLY A 277 -11.23 -4.43 -34.67
C GLY A 277 -10.49 -4.73 -35.98
N THR A 278 -10.95 -4.14 -37.08
CA THR A 278 -10.46 -4.38 -38.44
C THR A 278 -9.96 -3.08 -39.08
N MET A 279 -8.71 -3.07 -39.54
CA MET A 279 -8.13 -1.94 -40.26
C MET A 279 -8.53 -2.00 -41.75
N LEU A 280 -9.18 -0.95 -42.25
CA LEU A 280 -9.75 -0.89 -43.61
C LEU A 280 -8.79 -0.34 -44.67
N THR A 281 -7.53 -0.07 -44.30
CA THR A 281 -6.53 0.56 -45.16
C THR A 281 -6.10 -0.33 -46.33
N ILE A 282 -6.28 0.16 -47.55
CA ILE A 282 -5.99 -0.58 -48.79
C ILE A 282 -4.48 -0.66 -49.09
N ASP A 283 -3.68 0.31 -48.63
CA ASP A 283 -2.27 0.39 -49.00
C ASP A 283 -1.34 -0.46 -48.09
N GLN A 284 -0.40 -1.14 -48.75
CA GLN A 284 0.55 -2.05 -48.10
C GLN A 284 1.48 -1.33 -47.12
N TRP A 285 1.96 -0.14 -47.47
CA TRP A 285 2.93 0.61 -46.66
C TRP A 285 2.34 0.99 -45.30
N THR A 286 1.06 1.38 -45.24
CA THR A 286 0.34 1.67 -43.99
C THR A 286 0.18 0.42 -43.13
N ASN A 287 -0.20 -0.71 -43.73
CA ASN A 287 -0.32 -1.97 -42.99
C ASN A 287 1.04 -2.50 -42.50
N GLU A 288 2.13 -2.25 -43.21
CA GLU A 288 3.49 -2.55 -42.72
C GLU A 288 3.98 -1.56 -41.65
N THR A 289 3.45 -0.33 -41.63
CA THR A 289 3.92 0.77 -40.79
C THR A 289 3.14 0.94 -39.49
N PHE A 290 1.83 0.69 -39.48
CA PHE A 290 0.94 0.99 -38.35
C PHE A 290 0.18 -0.23 -37.82
N THR A 291 -0.13 -0.21 -36.53
CA THR A 291 -1.06 -1.12 -35.87
C THR A 291 -2.00 -0.34 -34.97
N VAL A 292 -3.21 -0.84 -34.76
CA VAL A 292 -4.07 -0.40 -33.65
C VAL A 292 -4.06 -1.52 -32.60
N THR A 293 -3.93 -1.14 -31.35
CA THR A 293 -4.00 -2.03 -30.18
C THR A 293 -5.19 -1.64 -29.32
N SER A 294 -5.92 -2.60 -28.77
CA SER A 294 -7.09 -2.34 -27.91
C SER A 294 -6.83 -2.74 -26.47
N THR A 295 -7.35 -1.94 -25.55
CA THR A 295 -7.47 -2.28 -24.12
C THR A 295 -8.85 -1.86 -23.63
N PHE A 296 -9.31 -2.39 -22.49
CA PHE A 296 -10.62 -2.02 -21.94
C PHE A 296 -10.63 -1.92 -20.42
N LYS A 297 -11.56 -1.12 -19.90
CA LYS A 297 -11.82 -0.88 -18.47
C LYS A 297 -13.33 -0.78 -18.22
N GLU A 298 -13.80 -1.25 -17.07
CA GLU A 298 -15.14 -0.93 -16.57
C GLU A 298 -15.09 0.43 -15.84
N ASP A 299 -16.06 1.31 -16.08
CA ASP A 299 -16.25 2.56 -15.34
C ASP A 299 -17.69 2.67 -14.81
N LYS A 300 -17.86 3.30 -13.65
CA LYS A 300 -19.16 3.60 -13.04
C LYS A 300 -19.56 5.07 -13.13
N SER A 301 -18.59 5.96 -13.25
CA SER A 301 -18.81 7.41 -13.18
C SER A 301 -19.41 7.97 -14.45
N LEU A 302 -19.04 7.40 -15.60
CA LEU A 302 -19.50 7.80 -16.93
C LEU A 302 -20.94 7.34 -17.24
N PHE A 303 -21.42 6.30 -16.54
CA PHE A 303 -22.72 5.66 -16.78
C PHE A 303 -23.63 5.72 -15.51
N GLY A 304 -23.63 6.85 -14.80
CA GLY A 304 -24.63 7.13 -13.76
C GLY A 304 -24.57 6.29 -12.46
N ASN A 305 -23.41 5.68 -12.15
CA ASN A 305 -23.14 4.64 -11.13
C ASN A 305 -23.37 3.19 -11.56
N ILE A 306 -23.88 2.94 -12.78
CA ILE A 306 -23.96 1.62 -13.41
C ILE A 306 -22.64 1.34 -14.14
N ARG A 307 -22.28 0.06 -14.36
CA ARG A 307 -21.01 -0.30 -15.01
C ARG A 307 -21.17 -0.40 -16.51
N GLY A 308 -20.49 0.47 -17.25
CA GLY A 308 -20.24 0.30 -18.68
C GLY A 308 -18.78 0.03 -18.99
N THR A 309 -18.51 -0.53 -20.16
CA THR A 309 -17.16 -0.77 -20.65
C THR A 309 -16.65 0.42 -21.48
N VAL A 310 -15.39 0.78 -21.31
CA VAL A 310 -14.69 1.76 -22.15
C VAL A 310 -13.49 1.10 -22.79
N PHE A 311 -13.45 1.14 -24.12
CA PHE A 311 -12.37 0.60 -24.94
C PHE A 311 -11.44 1.71 -25.42
N GLU A 312 -10.15 1.58 -25.14
CA GLU A 312 -9.10 2.47 -25.60
C GLU A 312 -8.36 1.82 -26.77
N TYR A 313 -8.59 2.35 -27.97
CA TYR A 313 -7.94 1.92 -29.22
C TYR A 313 -6.76 2.84 -29.51
N THR A 314 -5.53 2.32 -29.40
CA THR A 314 -4.29 3.10 -29.53
C THR A 314 -3.53 2.72 -30.79
N LEU A 315 -3.31 3.70 -31.66
CA LEU A 315 -2.47 3.64 -32.86
C LEU A 315 -0.98 3.62 -32.47
N ALA A 316 -0.19 2.73 -33.06
CA ALA A 316 1.23 2.57 -32.80
C ALA A 316 2.05 2.18 -34.04
N LEU A 317 3.36 2.46 -34.03
CA LEU A 317 4.28 2.10 -35.10
C LEU A 317 4.72 0.62 -35.05
N LYS A 318 4.66 -0.09 -36.19
CA LYS A 318 5.16 -1.48 -36.38
C LYS A 318 6.67 -1.56 -36.67
N ARG A 319 7.26 -0.46 -37.16
CA ARG A 319 8.67 -0.34 -37.60
C ARG A 319 9.21 1.06 -37.29
N ASN A 320 10.52 1.23 -37.37
CA ASN A 320 11.14 2.55 -37.36
C ASN A 320 10.90 3.27 -38.70
N LEU A 321 10.83 4.60 -38.67
CA LEU A 321 10.62 5.46 -39.85
C LEU A 321 11.88 6.24 -40.22
N TYR A 322 12.29 6.23 -41.49
CA TYR A 322 13.46 6.99 -41.97
C TYR A 322 13.16 8.49 -41.95
N VAL A 323 14.14 9.34 -41.60
CA VAL A 323 13.89 10.79 -41.40
C VAL A 323 13.45 11.51 -42.69
N THR A 324 13.73 10.91 -43.84
CA THR A 324 13.30 11.35 -45.18
C THR A 324 11.84 11.05 -45.50
N GLU A 325 11.13 10.23 -44.71
CA GLU A 325 9.71 9.95 -44.92
C GLU A 325 8.84 11.20 -44.61
N ASN A 326 8.22 11.74 -45.66
CA ASN A 326 7.25 12.84 -45.65
C ASN A 326 5.95 12.36 -46.31
N ARG A 327 4.87 12.17 -45.54
CA ARG A 327 3.60 11.60 -46.02
C ARG A 327 2.41 12.03 -45.17
N THR A 328 1.25 12.22 -45.80
CA THR A 328 -0.05 12.34 -45.13
C THR A 328 -0.93 11.15 -45.49
N VAL A 329 -1.49 10.46 -44.49
CA VAL A 329 -2.26 9.22 -44.66
C VAL A 329 -3.41 9.17 -43.65
N GLN A 330 -4.58 8.71 -44.09
CA GLN A 330 -5.73 8.42 -43.23
C GLN A 330 -5.80 6.91 -42.94
N VAL A 331 -5.92 6.55 -41.67
CA VAL A 331 -6.14 5.16 -41.22
C VAL A 331 -7.56 5.02 -40.69
N ASP A 332 -8.38 4.26 -41.42
CA ASP A 332 -9.74 3.90 -41.01
C ASP A 332 -9.74 2.53 -40.33
N TYR A 333 -10.37 2.44 -39.16
CA TYR A 333 -10.41 1.25 -38.32
C TYR A 333 -11.83 1.00 -37.80
N LEU A 334 -12.44 -0.09 -38.28
CA LEU A 334 -13.80 -0.50 -37.92
C LEU A 334 -13.76 -1.38 -36.67
N VAL A 335 -14.51 -1.01 -35.64
CA VAL A 335 -14.75 -1.81 -34.45
C VAL A 335 -16.17 -2.36 -34.55
N ASN A 336 -16.33 -3.68 -34.48
CA ASN A 336 -17.62 -4.34 -34.54
C ASN A 336 -17.84 -5.24 -33.32
N ASP A 337 -18.94 -5.02 -32.61
CA ASP A 337 -19.50 -6.00 -31.66
C ASP A 337 -20.18 -7.14 -32.45
N THR A 338 -19.85 -8.39 -32.14
CA THR A 338 -20.38 -9.59 -32.80
C THR A 338 -21.47 -10.31 -31.99
N THR A 339 -21.72 -9.90 -30.74
CA THR A 339 -22.80 -10.47 -29.92
C THR A 339 -24.00 -9.54 -29.75
N TYR A 340 -23.87 -8.24 -30.05
CA TYR A 340 -25.02 -7.33 -30.18
C TYR A 340 -25.93 -7.75 -31.35
N PRO A 341 -27.25 -7.92 -31.15
CA PRO A 341 -28.17 -8.45 -32.17
C PRO A 341 -28.71 -7.39 -33.16
N GLY A 342 -28.46 -6.09 -32.91
CA GLY A 342 -28.95 -4.99 -33.73
C GLY A 342 -28.02 -4.61 -34.89
N PRO A 343 -28.53 -3.87 -35.90
CA PRO A 343 -27.75 -3.49 -37.09
C PRO A 343 -26.67 -2.42 -36.83
N GLU A 344 -26.66 -1.80 -35.64
CA GLU A 344 -25.78 -0.67 -35.29
C GLU A 344 -24.55 -1.07 -34.46
N GLY A 345 -24.22 -2.37 -34.36
CA GLY A 345 -23.10 -2.90 -33.57
C GLY A 345 -21.68 -2.51 -34.03
N SER A 346 -21.52 -1.49 -34.89
CA SER A 346 -20.27 -1.12 -35.55
C SER A 346 -19.97 0.38 -35.46
N VAL A 347 -18.76 0.73 -35.00
CA VAL A 347 -18.25 2.11 -34.99
C VAL A 347 -16.96 2.24 -35.80
N LEU A 348 -16.83 3.35 -36.52
CA LEU A 348 -15.66 3.65 -37.36
C LEU A 348 -14.77 4.70 -36.69
N LEU A 349 -13.50 4.36 -36.47
CA LEU A 349 -12.47 5.26 -35.98
C LEU A 349 -11.59 5.72 -37.15
N ARG A 350 -11.23 7.01 -37.21
CA ARG A 350 -10.29 7.56 -38.19
C ARG A 350 -9.09 8.20 -37.51
N TYR A 351 -7.89 7.99 -38.06
CA TYR A 351 -6.66 8.65 -37.65
C TYR A 351 -6.04 9.38 -38.85
N ASN A 352 -5.91 10.70 -38.75
CA ASN A 352 -5.34 11.55 -39.79
C ASN A 352 -3.85 11.79 -39.49
N ILE A 353 -2.97 11.03 -40.14
CA ILE A 353 -1.54 10.94 -39.81
C ILE A 353 -0.73 11.80 -40.77
N THR A 354 0.06 12.72 -40.22
CA THR A 354 1.03 13.55 -40.94
C THR A 354 2.44 13.21 -40.46
N ILE A 355 3.27 12.63 -41.32
CA ILE A 355 4.68 12.35 -41.08
C ILE A 355 5.51 13.49 -41.68
N LEU A 356 6.25 14.21 -40.85
CA LEU A 356 7.06 15.37 -41.25
C LEU A 356 8.55 14.97 -41.31
N PRO A 357 9.27 15.29 -42.40
CA PRO A 357 10.68 14.91 -42.55
C PRO A 357 11.56 15.71 -41.59
N VAL A 358 12.57 15.06 -41.00
CA VAL A 358 13.48 15.69 -40.04
C VAL A 358 14.82 16.00 -40.73
N PRO A 359 15.28 17.27 -40.76
CA PRO A 359 16.56 17.61 -41.36
C PRO A 359 17.73 17.22 -40.45
N ILE A 360 18.74 16.57 -41.02
CA ILE A 360 20.05 16.37 -40.36
C ILE A 360 20.94 17.56 -40.72
N SER A 361 21.07 18.53 -39.81
CA SER A 361 21.79 19.78 -40.04
C SER A 361 22.39 20.34 -38.74
N PHE A 362 23.37 21.25 -38.85
CA PHE A 362 23.94 21.97 -37.70
C PHE A 362 23.49 23.43 -37.74
N ASN A 363 23.08 23.98 -36.60
CA ASN A 363 22.65 25.38 -36.49
C ASN A 363 23.84 26.36 -36.57
N ASN A 364 24.98 26.00 -35.93
CA ASN A 364 26.22 26.79 -36.01
C ASN A 364 27.14 26.28 -37.13
N THR A 365 27.72 27.20 -37.90
CA THR A 365 28.75 26.94 -38.92
C THR A 365 30.13 26.62 -38.36
N THR A 366 30.39 27.05 -37.12
CA THR A 366 31.64 26.79 -36.40
C THR A 366 31.35 26.66 -34.91
N TYR A 367 31.91 25.64 -34.27
CA TYR A 367 31.93 25.47 -32.81
C TYR A 367 33.34 25.77 -32.29
N GLN A 368 33.45 26.57 -31.23
CA GLN A 368 34.73 26.87 -30.58
C GLN A 368 34.78 26.19 -29.21
N PHE A 369 35.86 25.45 -28.96
CA PHE A 369 36.15 24.83 -27.66
C PHE A 369 37.55 25.23 -27.18
N THR A 370 37.72 25.34 -25.86
CA THR A 370 38.98 25.65 -25.18
C THR A 370 39.44 24.42 -24.40
N VAL A 371 40.70 24.01 -24.56
CA VAL A 371 41.27 22.90 -23.79
C VAL A 371 42.63 23.28 -23.20
N SER A 372 42.88 22.85 -21.97
CA SER A 372 44.15 23.03 -21.28
C SER A 372 45.24 22.20 -21.94
N ARG A 373 46.42 22.78 -22.18
CA ARG A 373 47.61 22.06 -22.66
C ARG A 373 48.11 20.97 -21.70
N ARG A 374 47.55 20.90 -20.49
CA ARG A 374 47.85 19.89 -19.47
C ARG A 374 46.85 18.73 -19.45
N ALA A 375 45.72 18.83 -20.16
CA ALA A 375 44.68 17.81 -20.16
C ALA A 375 45.24 16.41 -20.45
N SER A 376 44.74 15.41 -19.73
CA SER A 376 45.10 14.00 -19.96
C SER A 376 44.35 13.44 -21.16
N THR A 377 44.74 12.23 -21.59
CA THR A 377 43.90 11.41 -22.48
C THR A 377 42.57 11.10 -21.77
N TYR A 378 41.51 10.95 -22.58
CA TYR A 378 40.09 10.84 -22.21
C TYR A 378 39.46 12.06 -21.52
N ALA A 379 40.15 13.19 -21.43
CA ALA A 379 39.56 14.42 -20.89
C ALA A 379 38.43 14.95 -21.80
N LEU A 380 37.25 15.22 -21.21
CA LEU A 380 36.10 15.79 -21.92
C LEU A 380 36.37 17.24 -22.34
N VAL A 381 36.13 17.55 -23.62
CA VAL A 381 36.32 18.88 -24.22
C VAL A 381 34.98 19.58 -24.50
N GLY A 382 33.98 18.84 -24.97
CA GLY A 382 32.67 19.41 -25.31
C GLY A 382 31.70 18.39 -25.91
N ARG A 383 30.51 18.85 -26.29
CA ARG A 383 29.50 18.04 -27.00
C ARG A 383 28.97 18.83 -28.20
N VAL A 384 28.69 18.13 -29.30
CA VAL A 384 28.07 18.66 -30.54
C VAL A 384 26.78 17.90 -30.84
N CYS A 385 25.81 18.60 -31.44
CA CYS A 385 24.44 18.13 -31.64
C CYS A 385 23.96 18.63 -33.01
N VAL A 386 23.36 17.74 -33.81
CA VAL A 386 22.53 18.17 -34.94
C VAL A 386 21.24 18.82 -34.43
N GLU A 387 20.57 19.63 -35.25
CA GLU A 387 19.38 20.36 -34.83
C GLU A 387 18.30 19.41 -34.25
N ASN A 388 17.75 19.78 -33.10
CA ASN A 388 16.79 18.99 -32.32
C ASN A 388 17.25 17.57 -31.89
N CYS A 389 18.55 17.24 -31.85
CA CYS A 389 19.03 15.88 -31.52
C CYS A 389 18.45 15.31 -30.21
N LEU A 390 18.24 16.15 -29.19
CA LEU A 390 17.63 15.78 -27.89
C LEU A 390 16.15 15.33 -27.96
N ARG A 391 15.47 15.55 -29.10
CA ARG A 391 14.07 15.12 -29.34
C ARG A 391 13.98 13.79 -30.08
N PHE A 392 15.10 13.27 -30.59
CA PHE A 392 15.13 12.10 -31.47
C PHE A 392 14.82 10.81 -30.71
N GLN A 393 13.87 10.02 -31.21
CA GLN A 393 13.58 8.68 -30.69
C GLN A 393 13.41 7.73 -31.88
N GLY A 394 14.23 6.67 -31.92
CA GLY A 394 14.30 5.75 -33.06
C GLY A 394 15.11 6.25 -34.27
N ILE A 395 15.83 7.38 -34.14
CA ILE A 395 16.70 7.98 -35.18
C ILE A 395 18.17 7.87 -34.72
N GLY A 396 19.01 7.20 -35.51
CA GLY A 396 20.46 7.09 -35.26
C GLY A 396 21.28 8.14 -36.02
N VAL A 397 22.33 8.68 -35.40
CA VAL A 397 23.22 9.70 -35.98
C VAL A 397 24.65 9.48 -35.49
N ALA A 398 25.51 9.01 -36.39
CA ALA A 398 26.92 8.77 -36.14
C ALA A 398 27.75 10.02 -36.40
N TYR A 399 28.61 10.40 -35.44
CA TYR A 399 29.54 11.53 -35.56
C TYR A 399 30.95 11.04 -35.89
N ARG A 400 31.66 11.77 -36.77
CA ARG A 400 33.05 11.49 -37.20
C ARG A 400 33.86 12.80 -37.20
N LEU A 401 35.14 12.73 -36.85
CA LEU A 401 36.04 13.88 -36.85
C LEU A 401 37.06 13.75 -37.98
N GLU A 402 37.17 14.77 -38.83
CA GLU A 402 38.15 14.86 -39.93
C GLU A 402 39.06 16.09 -39.75
N VAL A 403 40.27 16.04 -40.32
CA VAL A 403 41.20 17.18 -40.39
C VAL A 403 40.78 18.10 -41.54
N ALA A 404 40.74 19.42 -41.29
CA ALA A 404 40.28 20.39 -42.28
C ALA A 404 41.19 20.49 -43.53
N ASP A 405 42.51 20.33 -43.35
CA ASP A 405 43.48 20.24 -44.46
C ASP A 405 43.93 18.79 -44.69
N ARG A 406 43.61 18.26 -45.88
CA ARG A 406 43.98 16.90 -46.31
C ARG A 406 45.41 16.80 -46.86
N ASN A 407 46.10 17.93 -47.04
CA ASN A 407 47.51 18.01 -47.47
C ASN A 407 48.47 18.40 -46.32
N ALA A 408 47.99 18.38 -45.07
CA ALA A 408 48.75 18.76 -43.89
C ALA A 408 50.08 17.99 -43.74
N THR A 409 51.13 18.66 -43.25
CA THR A 409 52.43 18.02 -43.01
C THR A 409 52.34 16.93 -41.93
N ALA A 410 53.29 16.00 -41.90
CA ALA A 410 53.34 14.94 -40.87
C ALA A 410 53.37 15.51 -39.44
N GLU A 411 53.96 16.70 -39.26
CA GLU A 411 54.01 17.44 -37.99
C GLU A 411 52.62 18.01 -37.63
N ALA A 412 51.93 18.62 -38.60
CA ALA A 412 50.56 19.11 -38.42
C ALA A 412 49.55 17.98 -38.20
N LEU A 413 49.70 16.83 -38.87
CA LEU A 413 48.90 15.63 -38.63
C LEU A 413 49.14 15.08 -37.20
N ALA A 414 50.37 15.13 -36.69
CA ALA A 414 50.68 14.76 -35.33
C ALA A 414 50.08 15.71 -34.27
N CYS A 415 49.79 16.98 -34.63
CA CYS A 415 48.96 17.85 -33.81
C CYS A 415 47.48 17.43 -33.79
N HIS A 416 46.91 17.09 -34.95
CA HIS A 416 45.48 16.78 -35.05
C HIS A 416 45.08 15.47 -34.36
N ALA A 417 46.03 14.59 -34.00
CA ALA A 417 45.77 13.46 -33.12
C ALA A 417 45.33 13.84 -31.67
N ALA A 418 45.34 15.13 -31.32
CA ALA A 418 44.95 15.62 -30.00
C ALA A 418 43.50 15.34 -29.59
N LEU A 419 42.55 15.35 -30.53
CA LEU A 419 41.10 15.27 -30.28
C LEU A 419 40.49 14.09 -31.06
N ASP A 420 39.44 13.48 -30.50
CA ASP A 420 38.59 12.51 -31.17
C ASP A 420 37.11 12.69 -30.72
N VAL A 421 36.17 12.02 -31.41
CA VAL A 421 34.73 12.08 -31.13
C VAL A 421 34.15 10.69 -30.87
N THR A 422 33.21 10.59 -29.93
CA THR A 422 32.39 9.40 -29.74
C THR A 422 30.91 9.77 -29.56
N GLN A 423 29.99 8.80 -29.50
CA GLN A 423 28.55 9.06 -29.63
C GLN A 423 27.81 8.73 -28.33
N SER A 424 27.07 9.70 -27.78
CA SER A 424 26.07 9.42 -26.74
C SER A 424 24.83 8.82 -27.39
N LEU A 425 24.55 7.54 -27.09
CA LEU A 425 23.31 6.85 -27.49
C LEU A 425 22.08 7.34 -26.72
N ARG A 426 22.26 8.12 -25.64
CA ARG A 426 21.18 8.67 -24.81
C ARG A 426 20.66 10.00 -25.35
N ASP A 427 21.58 10.86 -25.79
CA ASP A 427 21.29 12.26 -26.14
C ASP A 427 21.48 12.53 -27.65
N MET A 428 21.91 11.51 -28.41
CA MET A 428 22.27 11.60 -29.84
C MET A 428 23.29 12.71 -30.15
N THR A 429 24.23 12.93 -29.22
CA THR A 429 25.31 13.93 -29.33
C THR A 429 26.66 13.30 -29.63
N GLY A 430 27.50 14.02 -30.38
CA GLY A 430 28.92 13.74 -30.50
C GLY A 430 29.68 14.32 -29.32
N VAL A 431 30.35 13.47 -28.54
CA VAL A 431 31.14 13.83 -27.35
C VAL A 431 32.60 13.93 -27.75
N LEU A 432 33.20 15.11 -27.58
CA LEU A 432 34.57 15.42 -27.98
C LEU A 432 35.52 15.20 -26.79
N TYR A 433 36.57 14.41 -26.98
CA TYR A 433 37.51 14.05 -25.91
C TYR A 433 38.97 14.10 -26.39
N VAL A 434 39.89 14.32 -25.45
CA VAL A 434 41.33 14.32 -25.74
C VAL A 434 41.81 12.90 -26.00
N ASN A 435 42.35 12.66 -27.20
CA ASN A 435 42.93 11.38 -27.58
C ASN A 435 44.44 11.36 -27.25
N ALA A 436 45.27 12.09 -28.01
CA ALA A 436 46.70 12.20 -27.74
C ALA A 436 47.05 13.44 -26.88
N SER A 437 47.08 13.29 -25.55
CA SER A 437 47.56 14.35 -24.62
C SER A 437 49.01 14.81 -24.87
N ALA A 438 49.83 13.98 -25.53
CA ALA A 438 51.16 14.36 -25.99
C ALA A 438 51.14 15.41 -27.13
N ALA A 439 50.08 15.45 -27.95
CA ALA A 439 49.93 16.43 -29.03
C ALA A 439 49.62 17.84 -28.49
N LEU A 440 48.78 17.95 -27.45
CA LEU A 440 48.46 19.22 -26.78
C LEU A 440 49.69 19.94 -26.20
N ARG A 441 50.71 19.17 -25.80
CA ARG A 441 51.94 19.66 -25.14
C ARG A 441 53.01 20.16 -26.11
N ARG A 442 52.87 19.90 -27.42
CA ARG A 442 53.77 20.37 -28.47
C ARG A 442 53.68 21.89 -28.62
N ALA A 443 54.83 22.54 -28.82
CA ALA A 443 54.91 23.99 -28.97
C ALA A 443 54.53 24.47 -30.39
N GLU A 444 54.69 23.60 -31.39
CA GLU A 444 54.25 23.81 -32.77
C GLU A 444 52.72 23.76 -32.91
N CYS A 445 52.03 22.97 -32.09
CA CYS A 445 50.57 22.86 -32.14
C CYS A 445 49.91 24.09 -31.52
N ARG A 446 49.14 24.83 -32.31
CA ARG A 446 48.34 26.00 -31.93
C ARG A 446 47.03 25.96 -32.71
N ASP A 447 45.92 26.33 -32.06
CA ASP A 447 44.59 26.58 -32.63
C ASP A 447 44.17 25.59 -33.74
N LEU A 448 43.87 24.36 -33.33
CA LEU A 448 43.61 23.23 -34.25
C LEU A 448 42.22 23.34 -34.89
N GLN A 449 42.11 22.94 -36.15
CA GLN A 449 40.88 23.02 -36.93
C GLN A 449 40.45 21.65 -37.46
N TYR A 450 39.24 21.26 -37.08
CA TYR A 450 38.62 20.01 -37.48
C TYR A 450 37.31 20.27 -38.22
N VAL A 451 36.87 19.28 -39.00
CA VAL A 451 35.51 19.20 -39.52
C VAL A 451 34.84 18.04 -38.80
N VAL A 452 33.73 18.29 -38.09
CA VAL A 452 32.88 17.22 -37.59
C VAL A 452 31.77 16.94 -38.58
N THR A 453 31.62 15.67 -38.93
CA THR A 453 30.59 15.13 -39.81
C THR A 453 29.57 14.39 -38.97
N ALA A 454 28.29 14.71 -39.12
CA ALA A 454 27.18 13.90 -38.64
C ALA A 454 26.53 13.16 -39.81
N GLN A 455 26.27 11.86 -39.67
CA GLN A 455 25.68 11.02 -40.70
C GLN A 455 24.51 10.21 -40.12
N GLU A 456 23.40 10.14 -40.86
CA GLU A 456 22.24 9.30 -40.51
C GLU A 456 22.63 7.81 -40.51
N GLU A 457 22.28 7.08 -39.44
CA GLU A 457 22.54 5.65 -39.36
C GLU A 457 21.56 4.88 -40.25
N GLY A 458 22.08 4.25 -41.31
CA GLY A 458 21.27 3.53 -42.30
C GLY A 458 20.66 4.40 -43.40
N GLY A 459 20.89 5.73 -43.37
CA GLY A 459 20.40 6.67 -44.37
C GLY A 459 21.51 7.39 -45.14
N PRO A 460 21.15 8.15 -46.20
CA PRO A 460 22.09 8.89 -47.04
C PRO A 460 22.39 10.30 -46.53
N LEU A 461 21.69 10.79 -45.50
CA LEU A 461 21.85 12.18 -45.05
C LEU A 461 23.14 12.38 -44.25
N GLN A 462 23.82 13.48 -44.56
CA GLN A 462 25.07 13.87 -43.93
C GLN A 462 25.13 15.40 -43.83
N ALA A 463 25.59 15.91 -42.69
CA ALA A 463 25.92 17.31 -42.47
C ALA A 463 27.34 17.43 -41.90
N SER A 464 27.96 18.60 -42.08
CA SER A 464 29.27 18.89 -41.47
C SER A 464 29.36 20.34 -40.99
N THR A 465 30.21 20.57 -39.99
CA THR A 465 30.47 21.88 -39.39
C THR A 465 31.92 21.94 -38.89
N GLN A 466 32.47 23.13 -38.75
CA GLN A 466 33.86 23.31 -38.30
C GLN A 466 33.96 23.30 -36.77
N ILE A 467 35.07 22.79 -36.25
CA ILE A 467 35.48 22.91 -34.85
C ILE A 467 36.82 23.63 -34.78
N LEU A 468 36.87 24.71 -33.99
CA LEU A 468 38.09 25.41 -33.60
C LEU A 468 38.46 25.03 -32.15
N LEU A 469 39.65 24.46 -31.96
CA LEU A 469 40.15 24.04 -30.65
C LEU A 469 41.33 24.92 -30.20
N VAL A 470 41.05 25.81 -29.25
CA VAL A 470 42.02 26.75 -28.67
C VAL A 470 42.79 26.10 -27.52
N LEU A 471 44.12 26.27 -27.49
CA LEU A 471 45.03 25.55 -26.59
C LEU A 471 45.64 26.45 -25.51
N GLU A 472 45.07 26.41 -24.30
CA GLU A 472 45.37 27.36 -23.22
C GLU A 472 46.41 26.87 -22.19
N GLY A 473 47.12 27.82 -21.58
CA GLY A 473 47.96 27.65 -20.38
C GLY A 473 49.46 27.44 -20.61
N GLU A 474 50.30 28.26 -19.95
CA GLU A 474 51.77 28.07 -19.91
C GLU A 474 52.21 27.00 -18.90
N GLY A 475 53.42 26.45 -19.10
CA GLY A 475 53.99 25.37 -18.29
C GLY A 475 54.68 25.81 -16.99
N ARG A 476 53.93 26.34 -16.01
CA ARG A 476 54.40 26.49 -14.61
C ARG A 476 53.39 25.93 -13.61
N GLY A 477 53.84 25.05 -12.73
CA GLY A 477 53.01 24.42 -11.69
C GLY A 477 53.29 25.02 -10.32
N ASP A 478 52.22 25.24 -9.55
CA ASP A 478 52.28 25.58 -8.12
C ASP A 478 51.48 24.53 -7.31
N GLY A 479 51.68 24.46 -6.00
CA GLY A 479 51.28 23.34 -5.13
C GLY A 479 49.78 23.02 -5.10
N GLY A 480 49.44 21.73 -5.15
CA GLY A 480 48.12 21.21 -4.72
C GLY A 480 48.17 20.78 -3.25
N ARG A 481 47.01 20.67 -2.58
CA ARG A 481 46.89 20.53 -1.12
C ARG A 481 46.29 19.19 -0.68
N GLY A 482 46.86 18.10 -1.18
CA GLY A 482 46.46 16.73 -0.80
C GLY A 482 46.93 15.73 -1.85
N HIS A 483 46.89 14.43 -1.54
CA HIS A 483 47.44 13.42 -2.44
C HIS A 483 46.67 13.36 -3.79
N CYS A 484 45.35 13.56 -3.78
CA CYS A 484 44.52 13.63 -4.98
C CYS A 484 44.89 14.80 -5.91
N GLU A 485 45.01 16.03 -5.38
CA GLU A 485 45.27 17.23 -6.18
C GLU A 485 46.71 17.32 -6.75
N ILE A 486 47.60 16.44 -6.29
CA ILE A 486 48.99 16.35 -6.74
C ILE A 486 49.14 15.30 -7.86
N THR A 487 48.21 14.36 -8.00
CA THR A 487 48.23 13.32 -9.03
C THR A 487 47.47 13.72 -10.30
N SER A 488 47.82 13.09 -11.42
CA SER A 488 47.14 13.22 -12.73
C SER A 488 46.64 11.85 -13.18
N GLY A 489 45.32 11.67 -13.22
CA GLY A 489 44.69 10.49 -13.82
C GLY A 489 44.46 10.61 -15.34
N LEU A 490 43.73 9.64 -15.89
CA LEU A 490 43.00 9.78 -17.16
C LEU A 490 41.75 10.63 -16.94
N GLY A 491 41.12 11.16 -17.99
CA GLY A 491 39.95 12.05 -17.89
C GLY A 491 40.21 13.48 -17.35
N ALA A 492 41.34 13.73 -16.68
CA ALA A 492 41.66 14.97 -15.98
C ALA A 492 41.82 16.18 -16.93
N THR A 493 40.77 17.01 -17.00
CA THR A 493 40.66 18.18 -17.91
C THR A 493 41.74 19.25 -17.73
N ASN A 494 42.34 19.36 -16.54
CA ASN A 494 43.45 20.28 -16.24
C ASN A 494 44.78 19.58 -15.91
N GLY A 495 44.89 18.26 -16.14
CA GLY A 495 46.09 17.49 -15.81
C GLY A 495 46.34 17.29 -14.31
N ARG A 496 45.28 17.38 -13.50
CA ARG A 496 45.20 17.04 -12.07
C ARG A 496 43.82 16.46 -11.77
N CYS A 497 43.74 15.50 -10.85
CA CYS A 497 42.46 15.04 -10.33
C CYS A 497 41.83 16.09 -9.39
N GLN A 498 40.52 15.99 -9.20
CA GLN A 498 39.70 16.86 -8.37
C GLN A 498 39.22 16.07 -7.13
N TRP A 499 39.28 16.69 -5.95
CA TRP A 499 38.76 16.10 -4.71
C TRP A 499 37.34 16.58 -4.43
N ARG A 500 36.43 15.65 -4.15
CA ARG A 500 35.10 15.92 -3.62
C ARG A 500 35.09 15.53 -2.14
N GLN A 501 34.79 16.49 -1.27
CA GLN A 501 34.61 16.22 0.16
C GLN A 501 33.14 15.94 0.46
N GLY A 502 32.85 14.75 0.98
CA GLY A 502 31.52 14.41 1.47
C GLY A 502 31.18 15.10 2.79
N THR A 503 29.89 15.40 2.96
CA THR A 503 29.36 16.24 4.05
C THR A 503 28.55 15.47 5.09
N GLU A 504 28.12 14.24 4.78
CA GLU A 504 27.17 13.47 5.58
C GLU A 504 27.84 12.34 6.37
N LYS A 505 27.31 12.04 7.56
CA LYS A 505 27.85 11.02 8.48
C LYS A 505 27.30 9.60 8.23
N GLY A 506 26.85 9.33 7.01
CA GLY A 506 26.15 8.10 6.63
C GLY A 506 26.46 7.70 5.19
N ILE A 507 25.76 6.69 4.67
CA ILE A 507 25.84 6.34 3.25
C ILE A 507 25.12 7.43 2.45
N SER A 508 25.86 8.16 1.59
CA SER A 508 25.38 9.33 0.86
C SER A 508 25.76 9.27 -0.62
N GLU A 509 24.93 9.83 -1.51
CA GLU A 509 25.30 10.03 -2.92
C GLU A 509 26.47 11.03 -3.04
N TYR A 510 26.61 11.95 -2.07
CA TYR A 510 27.70 12.92 -1.97
C TYR A 510 28.85 12.39 -1.09
N TYR A 511 29.32 11.17 -1.35
CA TYR A 511 30.47 10.57 -0.68
C TYR A 511 31.81 11.25 -1.04
N SER A 512 32.79 11.19 -0.13
CA SER A 512 34.13 11.74 -0.37
C SER A 512 34.88 10.89 -1.39
N THR A 513 35.50 11.50 -2.40
CA THR A 513 36.28 10.75 -3.40
C THR A 513 37.21 11.64 -4.24
N CYS A 514 38.11 11.00 -4.99
CA CYS A 514 39.05 11.62 -5.93
C CYS A 514 38.68 11.19 -7.36
N SER A 515 38.44 12.15 -8.25
CA SER A 515 37.87 11.89 -9.58
C SER A 515 38.47 12.84 -10.63
N PRO A 516 38.46 12.52 -11.93
CA PRO A 516 39.14 13.34 -12.93
C PRO A 516 38.46 14.68 -13.22
N ASP A 517 37.12 14.71 -13.24
CA ASP A 517 36.32 15.91 -13.41
C ASP A 517 34.97 15.72 -12.70
N LEU A 518 34.69 16.54 -11.68
CA LEU A 518 33.48 16.40 -10.84
C LEU A 518 32.17 16.75 -11.57
N ARG A 519 32.23 17.04 -12.87
CA ARG A 519 31.08 17.26 -13.76
C ARG A 519 30.65 16.03 -14.55
N THR A 520 31.45 14.96 -14.55
CA THR A 520 31.08 13.64 -15.12
C THR A 520 31.31 12.51 -14.12
N CYS A 521 32.34 12.61 -13.27
CA CYS A 521 32.73 11.53 -12.38
C CYS A 521 32.79 11.99 -10.90
N PRO A 522 32.00 11.40 -9.98
CA PRO A 522 30.88 10.51 -10.22
C PRO A 522 29.57 11.30 -10.38
N ASP A 523 28.94 11.23 -11.55
CA ASP A 523 27.59 11.75 -11.85
C ASP A 523 26.49 10.66 -11.80
N GLY A 524 26.89 9.39 -11.73
CA GLY A 524 26.03 8.21 -11.68
C GLY A 524 25.75 7.55 -13.03
N PHE A 525 26.35 8.02 -14.13
CA PHE A 525 26.12 7.51 -15.48
C PHE A 525 27.43 7.25 -16.24
N CYS A 526 27.90 5.99 -16.24
CA CYS A 526 29.01 5.55 -17.10
C CYS A 526 28.77 5.92 -18.59
N ASP A 527 29.47 6.96 -19.03
CA ASP A 527 29.24 7.69 -20.29
C ASP A 527 30.03 7.07 -21.47
N ALA A 528 29.77 7.54 -22.70
CA ALA A 528 30.40 7.01 -23.92
C ALA A 528 31.93 7.20 -24.00
N VAL A 529 32.51 8.12 -23.19
CA VAL A 529 33.95 8.31 -22.99
C VAL A 529 34.45 7.45 -21.83
N GLU A 530 33.73 7.40 -20.71
CA GLU A 530 34.16 6.66 -19.51
C GLU A 530 34.13 5.14 -19.72
N SER A 531 33.18 4.65 -20.52
CA SER A 531 33.11 3.25 -20.97
C SER A 531 34.23 2.83 -21.94
N LYS A 532 35.15 3.73 -22.35
CA LYS A 532 36.34 3.38 -23.15
C LYS A 532 37.41 2.66 -22.31
N ASP A 533 37.57 3.07 -21.06
CA ASP A 533 38.56 2.52 -20.12
C ASP A 533 38.01 2.70 -18.70
N MET A 534 37.77 1.58 -18.01
CA MET A 534 37.16 1.56 -16.67
C MET A 534 38.03 2.28 -15.61
N SER A 535 39.28 2.63 -15.90
CA SER A 535 40.13 3.45 -15.03
C SER A 535 39.90 4.98 -15.16
N ILE A 536 39.06 5.44 -16.09
CA ILE A 536 38.63 6.85 -16.21
C ILE A 536 37.69 7.21 -15.04
N CYS A 537 36.53 6.55 -14.98
CA CYS A 537 35.58 6.67 -13.87
C CYS A 537 35.14 5.29 -13.36
N PRO A 538 35.98 4.57 -12.60
CA PRO A 538 35.57 3.30 -12.00
C PRO A 538 34.41 3.47 -11.02
N GLN A 539 34.23 4.67 -10.48
CA GLN A 539 33.13 5.02 -9.56
C GLN A 539 31.76 4.84 -10.22
N ASP A 540 31.58 5.17 -11.50
CA ASP A 540 30.30 5.01 -12.20
C ASP A 540 30.27 3.81 -13.16
N CYS A 541 31.42 3.38 -13.69
CA CYS A 541 31.49 2.27 -14.64
C CYS A 541 31.69 0.86 -14.03
N THR A 542 32.02 0.72 -12.73
CA THR A 542 32.37 -0.62 -12.20
C THR A 542 31.21 -1.63 -12.22
N THR A 543 31.49 -2.81 -12.78
CA THR A 543 30.66 -4.02 -12.68
C THR A 543 30.87 -4.78 -11.37
N GLU A 544 31.97 -4.54 -10.67
CA GLU A 544 32.52 -5.46 -9.67
C GLU A 544 31.93 -5.29 -8.27
N ALA A 545 32.42 -6.10 -7.33
CA ALA A 545 32.06 -5.99 -5.92
C ALA A 545 32.69 -4.75 -5.28
N VAL A 546 31.86 -3.90 -4.70
CA VAL A 546 32.27 -2.77 -3.85
C VAL A 546 32.26 -3.25 -2.40
N ILE A 547 33.29 -2.88 -1.64
CA ILE A 547 33.54 -3.37 -0.27
C ILE A 547 33.32 -2.22 0.72
N GLY A 548 32.68 -2.51 1.86
CA GLY A 548 32.29 -1.50 2.85
C GLY A 548 30.88 -0.93 2.60
N GLY A 549 30.54 0.15 3.31
CA GLY A 549 29.19 0.72 3.30
C GLY A 549 28.90 1.46 2.00
N HIS A 550 27.98 0.94 1.17
CA HIS A 550 27.64 1.54 -0.12
C HIS A 550 26.24 1.15 -0.58
N VAL A 551 25.72 1.89 -1.58
CA VAL A 551 24.61 1.47 -2.45
C VAL A 551 25.13 1.43 -3.88
N LYS A 552 25.00 0.28 -4.54
CA LYS A 552 25.40 0.11 -5.94
C LYS A 552 24.38 0.78 -6.86
N GLY A 553 24.84 1.31 -8.01
CA GLY A 553 23.97 1.83 -9.05
C GLY A 553 23.13 0.74 -9.72
N LEU A 554 22.15 1.17 -10.51
CA LEU A 554 21.10 0.32 -11.09
C LEU A 554 21.60 -0.75 -12.08
N MET A 555 22.81 -0.56 -12.61
CA MET A 555 23.50 -1.47 -13.55
C MET A 555 25.02 -1.52 -13.24
N PHE A 556 25.61 -0.34 -13.02
CA PHE A 556 27.04 -0.12 -12.78
C PHE A 556 27.24 0.89 -11.64
N GLY A 557 28.44 0.97 -11.08
CA GLY A 557 28.88 2.10 -10.26
C GLY A 557 28.42 2.15 -8.80
N ILE A 558 28.89 3.18 -8.09
CA ILE A 558 28.62 3.50 -6.68
C ILE A 558 27.66 4.67 -6.64
N LYS A 559 26.36 4.38 -6.46
CA LYS A 559 25.32 5.40 -6.30
C LYS A 559 25.53 6.20 -5.02
N ALA A 560 25.81 5.50 -3.91
CA ALA A 560 26.06 6.12 -2.61
C ALA A 560 27.14 5.37 -1.84
N GLY A 561 27.86 6.05 -0.96
CA GLY A 561 29.00 5.53 -0.22
C GLY A 561 29.09 6.07 1.20
N TYR A 562 29.66 5.27 2.10
CA TYR A 562 29.97 5.64 3.49
C TYR A 562 31.39 6.21 3.58
N GLY A 563 31.51 7.46 4.04
CA GLY A 563 32.81 8.11 4.24
C GLY A 563 33.55 8.40 2.94
N THR A 564 34.75 7.84 2.80
CA THR A 564 35.64 8.00 1.65
C THR A 564 35.61 6.75 0.78
N CYS A 565 35.22 6.92 -0.48
CA CYS A 565 35.22 5.85 -1.47
C CYS A 565 36.37 6.01 -2.47
N TYR A 566 37.05 4.90 -2.76
CA TYR A 566 38.13 4.83 -3.74
C TYR A 566 38.11 3.50 -4.49
N CYS A 567 38.68 3.50 -5.69
CA CYS A 567 38.68 2.34 -6.59
C CYS A 567 40.09 2.02 -7.11
N PHE A 568 40.39 0.74 -7.18
CA PHE A 568 41.48 0.18 -7.99
C PHE A 568 40.86 -0.58 -9.18
N ALA A 569 41.69 -0.97 -10.16
CA ALA A 569 41.25 -1.46 -11.46
C ALA A 569 40.27 -2.67 -11.46
N GLU A 570 40.15 -3.41 -10.36
CA GLU A 570 39.22 -4.55 -10.20
C GLU A 570 38.17 -4.36 -9.08
N ARG A 571 38.33 -3.40 -8.18
CA ARG A 571 37.59 -3.36 -6.89
C ARG A 571 37.52 -1.96 -6.31
N CYS A 572 36.38 -1.62 -5.72
CA CYS A 572 36.17 -0.36 -4.99
C CYS A 572 35.90 -0.61 -3.50
N PHE A 573 36.20 0.40 -2.69
CA PHE A 573 36.10 0.39 -1.24
C PHE A 573 35.41 1.69 -0.79
N CYS A 574 34.62 1.64 0.30
CA CYS A 574 33.99 2.79 0.95
C CYS A 574 34.09 2.63 2.48
N GLU A 575 34.93 3.44 3.13
CA GLU A 575 35.22 3.35 4.57
C GLU A 575 35.36 4.73 5.26
N LYS A 576 35.30 4.74 6.60
CA LYS A 576 35.44 5.96 7.42
C LYS A 576 36.92 6.20 7.76
N ASP A 577 37.40 7.42 7.53
CA ASP A 577 38.71 7.89 8.00
C ASP A 577 38.72 8.03 9.54
N ASP A 578 38.91 6.94 10.28
CA ASP A 578 38.91 6.87 11.76
C ASP A 578 40.15 7.51 12.43
N ILE A 579 40.93 8.31 11.71
CA ILE A 579 42.30 8.69 12.10
C ILE A 579 42.36 9.87 13.09
N GLU A 580 41.40 10.81 13.08
CA GLU A 580 41.50 12.03 13.91
C GLU A 580 40.98 11.88 15.36
N GLU A 581 40.06 10.94 15.64
CA GLU A 581 39.43 10.85 16.97
C GLU A 581 40.35 10.19 18.04
N ALA A 582 41.29 9.34 17.62
CA ALA A 582 42.11 8.53 18.53
C ALA A 582 43.14 9.32 19.36
N ILE A 583 43.61 10.48 18.89
CA ILE A 583 44.71 11.23 19.52
C ILE A 583 44.24 12.02 20.76
N CYS A 584 43.01 12.53 20.74
CA CYS A 584 42.46 13.33 21.84
C CYS A 584 42.10 12.49 23.07
N ASP A 585 41.59 11.27 22.88
CA ASP A 585 41.00 10.47 23.95
C ASP A 585 42.04 9.94 24.95
N GLU A 586 43.20 9.46 24.48
CA GLU A 586 44.27 8.98 25.37
C GLU A 586 44.93 10.12 26.19
N MET A 587 45.06 11.32 25.62
CA MET A 587 45.48 12.50 26.39
C MET A 587 44.44 12.90 27.43
N CYS A 588 43.14 12.79 27.11
CA CYS A 588 42.07 13.10 28.05
C CYS A 588 42.01 12.08 29.21
N LYS A 589 42.05 10.78 28.90
CA LYS A 589 42.08 9.68 29.89
C LYS A 589 43.26 9.80 30.86
N THR A 590 44.46 10.08 30.36
CA THR A 590 45.66 10.21 31.21
C THR A 590 45.61 11.43 32.12
N VAL A 591 45.08 12.57 31.66
CA VAL A 591 44.83 13.76 32.50
C VAL A 591 43.75 13.50 33.56
N ILE A 592 42.64 12.86 33.20
CA ILE A 592 41.56 12.53 34.15
C ILE A 592 42.05 11.53 35.20
N ALA A 593 42.76 10.47 34.80
CA ALA A 593 43.29 9.46 35.72
C ALA A 593 44.30 10.05 36.71
N THR A 594 45.20 10.94 36.26
CA THR A 594 46.18 11.60 37.15
C THR A 594 45.51 12.60 38.09
N ALA A 595 44.50 13.35 37.65
CA ALA A 595 43.71 14.24 38.50
C ALA A 595 42.94 13.47 39.61
N VAL A 596 42.32 12.33 39.26
CA VAL A 596 41.63 11.47 40.24
C VAL A 596 42.62 10.84 41.23
N LEU A 597 43.79 10.39 40.77
CA LEU A 597 44.82 9.84 41.66
C LEU A 597 45.32 10.89 42.67
N LEU A 598 45.56 12.13 42.22
CA LEU A 598 45.96 13.24 43.08
C LEU A 598 44.88 13.60 44.11
N SER A 599 43.60 13.64 43.72
CA SER A 599 42.50 13.93 44.65
C SER A 599 42.35 12.85 45.72
N PHE A 600 42.58 11.58 45.37
CA PHE A 600 42.58 10.46 46.30
C PHE A 600 43.74 10.54 47.31
N ILE A 601 44.95 10.87 46.85
CA ILE A 601 46.12 11.06 47.72
C ILE A 601 45.90 12.23 48.70
N VAL A 602 45.40 13.37 48.22
CA VAL A 602 45.06 14.53 49.08
C VAL A 602 43.98 14.16 50.11
N SER A 603 42.97 13.38 49.72
CA SER A 603 41.92 12.90 50.63
C SER A 603 42.44 11.94 51.72
N ILE A 604 43.40 11.08 51.39
CA ILE A 604 44.07 10.20 52.37
C ILE A 604 44.93 11.03 53.34
N LEU A 605 45.67 12.02 52.84
CA LEU A 605 46.48 12.90 53.69
C LEU A 605 45.62 13.75 54.65
N LEU A 606 44.50 14.30 54.17
CA LEU A 606 43.53 15.02 55.00
C LEU A 606 42.85 14.11 56.02
N SER A 607 42.42 12.90 55.64
CA SER A 607 41.78 11.99 56.60
C SER A 607 42.77 11.50 57.67
N SER A 608 44.02 11.20 57.30
CA SER A 608 45.09 10.86 58.24
C SER A 608 45.39 12.01 59.23
N TYR A 609 45.48 13.25 58.75
CA TYR A 609 45.63 14.44 59.58
C TYR A 609 44.46 14.62 60.57
N CYS A 610 43.21 14.44 60.11
CA CYS A 610 42.02 14.51 60.94
C CYS A 610 41.98 13.38 61.99
N VAL A 611 42.28 12.14 61.63
CA VAL A 611 42.31 10.98 62.55
C VAL A 611 43.42 11.12 63.59
N HIS A 612 44.60 11.63 63.20
CA HIS A 612 45.69 11.94 64.13
C HIS A 612 45.28 13.04 65.13
N ARG A 613 44.52 14.05 64.69
CA ARG A 613 44.00 15.12 65.55
C ARG A 613 42.89 14.63 66.48
N TYR A 614 42.02 13.72 66.02
CA TYR A 614 40.87 13.20 66.77
C TYR A 614 41.30 12.24 67.90
N ASN A 615 42.29 11.37 67.66
CA ASN A 615 42.77 10.40 68.64
C ASN A 615 43.55 11.00 69.84
N LYS A 616 43.63 12.33 69.96
CA LYS A 616 44.41 13.02 71.01
C LYS A 616 43.57 13.49 72.22
N SER A 617 42.26 13.23 72.25
CA SER A 617 41.34 13.78 73.27
C SER A 617 40.30 12.79 73.85
N SER A 618 40.79 11.71 74.49
CA SER A 618 40.09 10.92 75.53
C SER A 618 38.83 10.11 75.08
N PRO A 619 38.17 9.33 75.96
CA PRO A 619 38.69 8.07 76.53
C PRO A 619 37.76 6.84 76.31
N LYS A 620 38.15 5.66 76.83
CA LYS A 620 37.45 4.34 76.75
C LYS A 620 36.85 3.94 78.13
N PRO A 621 36.10 2.81 78.32
CA PRO A 621 35.37 1.90 77.42
C PRO A 621 33.83 1.96 77.76
N PRO A 622 33.04 0.97 78.29
CA PRO A 622 33.00 -0.52 78.20
C PRO A 622 31.60 -1.24 78.08
N ILE A 623 31.58 -2.39 77.39
CA ILE A 623 30.88 -3.67 77.75
C ILE A 623 29.32 -3.83 77.61
N ALA A 624 28.91 -5.09 77.31
CA ALA A 624 27.59 -5.77 77.46
C ALA A 624 26.52 -5.71 76.34
N SER A 625 26.71 -6.58 75.34
CA SER A 625 25.73 -7.58 74.82
C SER A 625 24.21 -7.48 75.09
N ALA A 626 23.43 -7.39 74.01
CA ALA A 626 22.30 -8.28 73.70
C ALA A 626 22.02 -8.26 72.18
N GLU A 627 21.24 -9.21 71.66
CA GLU A 627 20.97 -9.37 70.21
C GLU A 627 19.86 -8.44 69.68
N MET A 628 19.97 -8.02 68.42
CA MET A 628 18.78 -7.84 67.57
C MET A 628 19.08 -8.07 66.08
N THR A 629 18.11 -8.60 65.36
CA THR A 629 18.28 -9.15 64.00
C THR A 629 17.78 -8.20 62.91
N PHE A 630 18.65 -7.92 61.92
CA PHE A 630 18.19 -7.66 60.54
C PHE A 630 19.28 -8.09 59.54
N ARG A 631 18.90 -8.82 58.49
CA ARG A 631 19.80 -9.30 57.42
C ARG A 631 19.31 -8.83 56.06
N ARG A 632 20.15 -8.09 55.32
CA ARG A 632 20.19 -7.95 53.83
C ARG A 632 21.30 -6.95 53.44
N PRO A 633 21.80 -6.96 52.19
CA PRO A 633 21.88 -8.06 51.23
C PRO A 633 23.34 -8.58 51.09
N ALA A 634 23.55 -9.71 50.41
CA ALA A 634 24.87 -10.31 50.22
C ALA A 634 25.48 -9.97 48.84
N GLN A 635 26.81 -10.00 48.77
CA GLN A 635 27.58 -9.97 47.52
C GLN A 635 27.40 -11.25 46.71
N ALA A 636 27.75 -11.21 45.42
CA ALA A 636 27.98 -12.41 44.61
C ALA A 636 29.38 -12.32 43.93
N TYR A 637 30.21 -13.31 44.20
CA TYR A 637 31.42 -13.67 43.44
C TYR A 637 31.25 -15.13 42.95
N PRO A 638 32.11 -15.65 42.04
CA PRO A 638 31.65 -16.58 41.00
C PRO A 638 31.94 -18.05 41.32
N ILE A 639 31.48 -18.96 40.43
CA ILE A 639 32.29 -20.06 39.85
C ILE A 639 31.55 -20.71 38.66
N SER A 640 32.32 -21.40 37.81
CA SER A 640 32.00 -21.93 36.48
C SER A 640 31.12 -23.18 36.40
N TYR A 641 30.48 -23.39 35.24
CA TYR A 641 30.58 -24.62 34.43
C TYR A 641 30.70 -24.22 32.95
N SER A 642 31.86 -24.40 32.31
CA SER A 642 32.34 -25.63 31.65
C SER A 642 31.80 -25.79 30.23
N ALA A 643 32.68 -25.57 29.24
CA ALA A 643 32.37 -25.78 27.82
C ALA A 643 32.37 -27.27 27.46
N ASN A 644 31.66 -27.64 26.37
CA ASN A 644 31.94 -28.86 25.63
C ASN A 644 31.57 -28.68 24.14
N ASN A 645 32.36 -29.26 23.26
CA ASN A 645 32.32 -28.92 21.83
C ASN A 645 31.24 -29.66 21.05
N VAL A 646 30.36 -28.92 20.35
CA VAL A 646 29.67 -29.42 19.15
C VAL A 646 29.75 -28.33 18.07
N ARG A 647 30.36 -28.65 16.92
CA ARG A 647 30.31 -27.80 15.74
C ARG A 647 28.86 -27.70 15.25
N ARG A 648 28.34 -26.49 15.04
CA ARG A 648 27.31 -26.25 14.03
C ARG A 648 27.96 -25.55 12.86
N GLY A 649 27.82 -26.13 11.67
CA GLY A 649 28.36 -25.57 10.43
C GLY A 649 27.47 -24.46 9.88
N SER A 650 27.91 -23.87 8.76
CA SER A 650 27.09 -22.95 7.97
C SER A 650 25.75 -23.59 7.61
N LEU A 651 24.65 -22.85 7.80
CA LEU A 651 23.33 -23.19 7.27
C LEU A 651 23.06 -22.40 5.99
N ASP A 652 23.96 -22.58 5.02
CA ASP A 652 23.83 -22.03 3.66
C ASP A 652 24.09 -23.14 2.63
N SER A 653 23.27 -24.20 2.71
CA SER A 653 23.11 -25.25 1.70
C SER A 653 21.95 -26.18 2.09
N MET A 654 21.15 -26.58 1.08
CA MET A 654 20.02 -27.52 1.16
C MET A 654 18.82 -27.06 2.02
N GLU A 655 17.73 -26.64 1.36
CA GLU A 655 16.53 -27.50 1.21
C GLU A 655 15.55 -26.94 0.17
N ASN A 656 15.59 -27.51 -1.04
CA ASN A 656 14.36 -27.79 -1.78
C ASN A 656 13.80 -29.10 -1.17
N GLN A 657 12.47 -29.19 -1.01
CA GLN A 657 11.74 -30.30 -0.37
C GLN A 657 11.76 -30.33 1.18
N VAL A 658 10.92 -29.49 1.81
CA VAL A 658 10.25 -29.85 3.06
C VAL A 658 8.74 -29.69 2.86
N ALA A 659 7.96 -30.68 3.31
CA ALA A 659 6.51 -30.68 3.17
C ALA A 659 5.82 -29.81 4.24
N ILE A 660 4.53 -29.54 4.05
CA ILE A 660 3.70 -28.80 5.01
C ILE A 660 3.48 -29.67 6.25
N ASP A 661 4.17 -29.39 7.35
CA ASP A 661 3.81 -29.93 8.67
C ASP A 661 4.23 -29.02 9.84
N ASN A 662 3.26 -28.73 10.72
CA ASN A 662 3.42 -28.24 12.10
C ASN A 662 4.27 -26.96 12.38
N PHE A 663 3.92 -25.82 11.76
CA PHE A 663 4.32 -24.51 12.28
C PHE A 663 3.55 -24.17 13.58
N LYS A 664 4.03 -24.64 14.74
CA LYS A 664 3.39 -24.36 16.05
C LYS A 664 3.72 -22.96 16.56
N ILE A 665 2.68 -22.14 16.74
CA ILE A 665 2.80 -20.82 17.39
C ILE A 665 3.04 -21.05 18.90
N PRO A 666 4.07 -20.45 19.51
CA PRO A 666 4.30 -20.58 20.95
C PRO A 666 3.21 -19.86 21.75
N GLU A 667 2.66 -20.52 22.76
CA GLU A 667 1.66 -19.95 23.67
C GLU A 667 2.27 -18.83 24.52
N ASP A 668 1.51 -17.76 24.73
CA ASP A 668 1.88 -16.65 25.62
C ASP A 668 0.77 -16.45 26.67
N PRO A 669 0.90 -17.00 27.88
CA PRO A 669 -0.16 -16.96 28.90
C PRO A 669 -0.59 -15.55 29.37
N LYS A 670 0.20 -14.51 29.06
CA LYS A 670 -0.23 -13.11 29.28
C LYS A 670 -1.37 -12.75 28.35
N TRP A 671 -1.31 -13.19 27.09
CA TRP A 671 -2.21 -12.78 26.01
C TRP A 671 -3.18 -13.87 25.54
N GLU A 672 -2.92 -15.14 25.82
CA GLU A 672 -3.81 -16.24 25.44
C GLU A 672 -5.20 -16.08 26.10
N PHE A 673 -6.25 -16.22 25.29
CA PHE A 673 -7.64 -16.08 25.68
C PHE A 673 -8.40 -17.38 25.41
N PRO A 674 -9.21 -17.90 26.36
CA PRO A 674 -9.92 -19.15 26.15
C PRO A 674 -10.89 -19.07 24.97
N ARG A 675 -10.61 -19.78 23.87
CA ARG A 675 -11.43 -19.78 22.64
C ARG A 675 -12.93 -20.03 22.90
N LYS A 676 -13.26 -20.84 23.90
CA LYS A 676 -14.64 -21.12 24.39
C LYS A 676 -15.39 -19.92 24.99
N ASN A 677 -14.68 -18.84 25.34
CA ASN A 677 -15.25 -17.58 25.83
C ASN A 677 -15.43 -16.54 24.70
N LEU A 678 -15.11 -16.88 23.45
CA LEU A 678 -15.18 -15.98 22.29
C LEU A 678 -16.29 -16.44 21.34
N VAL A 679 -17.32 -15.62 21.18
CA VAL A 679 -18.41 -15.87 20.21
C VAL A 679 -18.23 -14.95 19.02
N LEU A 680 -17.87 -15.52 17.87
CA LEU A 680 -17.76 -14.80 16.61
C LEU A 680 -19.15 -14.44 16.05
N GLY A 681 -19.26 -13.28 15.42
CA GLY A 681 -20.47 -12.77 14.78
C GLY A 681 -20.18 -12.26 13.35
N LYS A 682 -20.87 -11.20 12.92
CA LYS A 682 -20.78 -10.71 11.53
C LYS A 682 -19.37 -10.28 11.12
N THR A 683 -19.00 -10.58 9.88
CA THR A 683 -17.83 -9.97 9.23
C THR A 683 -17.95 -8.44 9.22
N LEU A 684 -16.85 -7.77 9.51
CA LEU A 684 -16.68 -6.31 9.46
C LEU A 684 -15.89 -5.87 8.22
N GLY A 685 -14.96 -6.72 7.75
CA GLY A 685 -14.23 -6.55 6.51
C GLY A 685 -13.39 -7.79 6.19
N GLU A 686 -13.08 -7.99 4.90
CA GLU A 686 -12.24 -9.08 4.41
C GLU A 686 -11.46 -8.57 3.18
N GLY A 687 -10.17 -8.89 3.09
CA GLY A 687 -9.28 -8.31 2.08
C GLY A 687 -7.86 -8.88 2.07
N GLU A 688 -6.88 -8.12 1.59
CA GLU A 688 -5.47 -8.57 1.57
C GLU A 688 -4.90 -8.75 3.00
N PHE A 689 -5.37 -7.96 3.98
CA PHE A 689 -4.97 -8.03 5.39
C PHE A 689 -5.72 -9.10 6.22
N GLY A 690 -6.27 -10.12 5.56
CA GLY A 690 -7.06 -11.19 6.19
C GLY A 690 -8.55 -10.87 6.35
N LYS A 691 -9.16 -11.44 7.39
CA LYS A 691 -10.60 -11.42 7.68
C LYS A 691 -10.82 -10.85 9.08
N VAL A 692 -11.73 -9.88 9.21
CA VAL A 692 -12.08 -9.24 10.50
C VAL A 692 -13.56 -9.44 10.78
N VAL A 693 -13.89 -10.00 11.93
CA VAL A 693 -15.28 -10.20 12.38
C VAL A 693 -15.56 -9.45 13.69
N LYS A 694 -16.80 -9.03 13.91
CA LYS A 694 -17.29 -8.58 15.21
C LYS A 694 -17.46 -9.81 16.10
N ALA A 695 -17.09 -9.74 17.36
CA ALA A 695 -17.26 -10.84 18.31
C ALA A 695 -17.62 -10.34 19.71
N THR A 696 -18.06 -11.27 20.55
CA THR A 696 -18.36 -11.06 21.97
C THR A 696 -17.38 -11.90 22.79
N ALA A 697 -16.54 -11.25 23.59
CA ALA A 697 -15.61 -11.89 24.50
C ALA A 697 -16.16 -11.86 25.94
N PHE A 698 -16.35 -13.03 26.54
CA PHE A 698 -16.84 -13.19 27.91
C PHE A 698 -15.70 -13.29 28.92
N ARG A 699 -15.81 -12.62 30.07
CA ARG A 699 -14.78 -12.63 31.14
C ARG A 699 -13.40 -12.17 30.64
N LEU A 700 -13.37 -11.06 29.91
CA LEU A 700 -12.13 -10.43 29.46
C LEU A 700 -11.34 -9.91 30.67
N LYS A 701 -10.00 -10.03 30.67
CA LYS A 701 -9.15 -9.61 31.81
C LYS A 701 -9.42 -8.13 32.11
N GLY A 702 -9.87 -7.82 33.33
CA GLY A 702 -10.22 -6.46 33.77
C GLY A 702 -11.61 -5.95 33.37
N LYS A 703 -12.53 -6.79 32.87
CA LYS A 703 -13.93 -6.37 32.59
C LYS A 703 -14.95 -7.41 33.07
N ALA A 704 -15.99 -6.94 33.77
CA ALA A 704 -17.14 -7.74 34.16
C ALA A 704 -18.03 -8.09 32.94
N GLY A 705 -18.73 -9.22 33.00
CA GLY A 705 -19.70 -9.62 31.97
C GLY A 705 -19.08 -9.98 30.62
N TYR A 706 -19.54 -9.30 29.56
CA TYR A 706 -19.10 -9.48 28.19
C TYR A 706 -18.60 -8.16 27.59
N THR A 707 -17.69 -8.24 26.62
CA THR A 707 -17.16 -7.09 25.89
C THR A 707 -17.30 -7.32 24.39
N THR A 708 -17.80 -6.33 23.66
CA THR A 708 -17.75 -6.32 22.19
C THR A 708 -16.32 -6.05 21.72
N VAL A 709 -15.81 -6.90 20.86
CA VAL A 709 -14.44 -6.87 20.32
C VAL A 709 -14.47 -7.09 18.80
N ALA A 710 -13.37 -6.76 18.12
CA ALA A 710 -13.11 -7.24 16.78
C ALA A 710 -12.09 -8.39 16.84
N VAL A 711 -12.18 -9.32 15.89
CA VAL A 711 -11.27 -10.47 15.79
C VAL A 711 -10.69 -10.52 14.39
N LYS A 712 -9.38 -10.33 14.27
CA LYS A 712 -8.63 -10.48 13.02
C LYS A 712 -8.09 -11.90 12.91
N MET A 713 -8.25 -12.51 11.75
CA MET A 713 -7.89 -13.89 11.46
C MET A 713 -7.50 -14.07 9.99
N LEU A 714 -6.91 -15.21 9.65
CA LEU A 714 -6.63 -15.57 8.26
C LEU A 714 -7.91 -15.93 7.50
N LYS A 715 -7.85 -15.80 6.17
CA LYS A 715 -8.84 -16.35 5.22
C LYS A 715 -8.61 -17.85 5.06
N ASP A 716 -9.65 -18.56 4.61
CA ASP A 716 -9.67 -20.03 4.51
C ASP A 716 -8.60 -20.61 3.53
N HIS A 717 -8.07 -19.78 2.64
CA HIS A 717 -7.02 -20.10 1.67
C HIS A 717 -5.79 -19.16 1.79
N ALA A 718 -5.51 -18.65 2.99
CA ALA A 718 -4.43 -17.67 3.20
C ALA A 718 -3.01 -18.23 2.95
N SER A 719 -2.13 -17.36 2.45
CA SER A 719 -0.73 -17.66 2.17
C SER A 719 0.15 -17.65 3.41
N HIS A 720 1.30 -18.34 3.32
CA HIS A 720 2.37 -18.26 4.33
C HIS A 720 2.91 -16.83 4.56
N SER A 721 2.71 -15.91 3.61
CA SER A 721 2.98 -14.48 3.77
C SER A 721 1.99 -13.82 4.73
N GLU A 722 0.68 -14.01 4.52
CA GLU A 722 -0.37 -13.43 5.37
C GLU A 722 -0.30 -13.96 6.82
N LEU A 723 0.11 -15.22 7.01
CA LEU A 723 0.40 -15.77 8.34
C LEU A 723 1.57 -15.03 9.03
N ARG A 724 2.66 -14.72 8.31
CA ARG A 724 3.79 -13.95 8.88
C ARG A 724 3.41 -12.51 9.16
N ASP A 725 2.64 -11.88 8.27
CA ASP A 725 2.16 -10.50 8.47
C ASP A 725 1.28 -10.42 9.73
N LEU A 726 0.36 -11.38 9.93
CA LEU A 726 -0.49 -11.47 11.12
C LEU A 726 0.29 -11.81 12.41
N LEU A 727 1.35 -12.64 12.33
CA LEU A 727 2.24 -12.93 13.46
C LEU A 727 3.13 -11.72 13.83
N SER A 728 3.51 -10.90 12.86
CA SER A 728 4.26 -9.66 13.08
C SER A 728 3.38 -8.65 13.81
N GLU A 729 2.15 -8.46 13.33
CA GLU A 729 1.13 -7.63 14.01
C GLU A 729 0.82 -8.13 15.42
N PHE A 730 0.66 -9.45 15.63
CA PHE A 730 0.49 -10.03 16.97
C PHE A 730 1.66 -9.66 17.90
N THR A 731 2.90 -9.75 17.41
CA THR A 731 4.11 -9.51 18.20
C THR A 731 4.30 -8.04 18.56
N LEU A 732 3.95 -7.13 17.65
CA LEU A 732 3.98 -5.67 17.87
C LEU A 732 2.86 -5.23 18.81
N LEU A 733 1.63 -5.74 18.63
CA LEU A 733 0.47 -5.39 19.46
C LEU A 733 0.59 -5.85 20.94
N LYS A 734 1.56 -6.70 21.28
CA LYS A 734 1.93 -7.00 22.69
C LYS A 734 2.69 -5.87 23.38
N GLN A 735 3.28 -4.94 22.62
CA GLN A 735 4.24 -3.94 23.09
C GLN A 735 3.65 -2.54 23.13
N VAL A 736 2.70 -2.23 22.24
CA VAL A 736 2.05 -0.92 22.13
C VAL A 736 0.77 -0.82 22.99
N ASN A 737 0.60 0.32 23.69
CA ASN A 737 -0.62 0.65 24.42
C ASN A 737 -0.75 2.18 24.56
N HIS A 738 -1.54 2.80 23.69
CA HIS A 738 -1.77 4.25 23.65
C HIS A 738 -3.22 4.54 23.22
N PRO A 739 -3.89 5.60 23.72
CA PRO A 739 -5.31 5.86 23.42
C PRO A 739 -5.67 5.91 21.93
N HIS A 740 -4.73 6.36 21.08
CA HIS A 740 -4.89 6.48 19.62
C HIS A 740 -4.22 5.36 18.79
N VAL A 741 -3.84 4.26 19.43
CA VAL A 741 -3.46 2.99 18.77
C VAL A 741 -4.52 1.94 19.07
N ILE A 742 -4.80 1.02 18.15
CA ILE A 742 -5.80 -0.03 18.36
C ILE A 742 -5.35 -0.97 19.48
N LYS A 743 -6.18 -1.12 20.52
CA LYS A 743 -5.80 -1.93 21.69
C LYS A 743 -6.04 -3.41 21.44
N MET A 744 -5.01 -4.24 21.60
CA MET A 744 -5.18 -5.69 21.71
C MET A 744 -5.60 -6.07 23.12
N TYR A 745 -6.54 -7.01 23.21
CA TYR A 745 -7.04 -7.58 24.46
C TYR A 745 -6.56 -9.02 24.71
N GLY A 746 -6.16 -9.74 23.66
CA GLY A 746 -5.63 -11.10 23.73
C GLY A 746 -5.58 -11.78 22.36
N ALA A 747 -5.25 -13.06 22.34
CA ALA A 747 -5.31 -13.90 21.15
C ALA A 747 -5.75 -15.33 21.50
N CYS A 748 -6.25 -16.07 20.52
CA CYS A 748 -6.37 -17.53 20.60
C CYS A 748 -5.31 -18.13 19.67
N SER A 749 -4.13 -18.46 20.19
CA SER A 749 -3.04 -19.08 19.44
C SER A 749 -3.08 -20.60 19.43
N GLN A 750 -3.67 -21.23 20.46
CA GLN A 750 -3.75 -22.68 20.61
C GLN A 750 -5.11 -23.27 20.19
N ASP A 751 -5.17 -24.58 19.97
CA ASP A 751 -6.38 -25.36 19.69
C ASP A 751 -7.29 -24.78 18.58
N GLY A 752 -6.69 -24.31 17.49
CA GLY A 752 -7.40 -23.81 16.31
C GLY A 752 -6.64 -22.71 15.54
N PRO A 753 -7.28 -22.02 14.59
CA PRO A 753 -6.68 -20.92 13.84
C PRO A 753 -6.32 -19.73 14.74
N LEU A 754 -5.26 -19.00 14.40
CA LEU A 754 -4.84 -17.79 15.10
C LEU A 754 -5.92 -16.70 15.01
N TYR A 755 -6.44 -16.28 16.16
CA TYR A 755 -7.38 -15.17 16.29
C TYR A 755 -6.75 -14.06 17.12
N LEU A 756 -6.63 -12.84 16.59
CA LEU A 756 -6.20 -11.66 17.35
C LEU A 756 -7.42 -10.87 17.81
N ILE A 757 -7.58 -10.70 19.12
CA ILE A 757 -8.74 -10.07 19.75
C ILE A 757 -8.39 -8.61 20.08
N VAL A 758 -9.04 -7.67 19.38
CA VAL A 758 -8.74 -6.23 19.45
C VAL A 758 -9.99 -5.39 19.73
N GLU A 759 -9.76 -4.12 20.04
CA GLU A 759 -10.78 -3.09 20.26
C GLU A 759 -11.75 -2.97 19.05
N TYR A 760 -13.05 -2.86 19.34
CA TYR A 760 -14.07 -2.72 18.29
C TYR A 760 -14.30 -1.24 17.94
N ALA A 761 -13.86 -0.83 16.76
CA ALA A 761 -14.15 0.49 16.21
C ALA A 761 -15.57 0.54 15.61
N LYS A 762 -16.51 1.18 16.34
CA LYS A 762 -17.94 1.28 15.99
C LYS A 762 -18.19 1.79 14.55
N TYR A 763 -17.43 2.79 14.11
CA TYR A 763 -17.65 3.51 12.85
C TYR A 763 -16.73 3.07 11.70
N GLY A 764 -16.03 1.94 11.84
CA GLY A 764 -15.19 1.38 10.76
C GLY A 764 -13.89 2.16 10.52
N SER A 765 -13.46 2.27 9.26
CA SER A 765 -12.26 3.01 8.87
C SER A 765 -12.54 4.49 8.57
N LEU A 766 -11.56 5.35 8.86
CA LEU A 766 -11.65 6.80 8.70
C LEU A 766 -11.99 7.19 7.25
N ARG A 767 -11.43 6.52 6.25
CA ARG A 767 -11.75 6.75 4.83
C ARG A 767 -13.23 6.50 4.49
N ASN A 768 -13.87 5.53 5.14
CA ASN A 768 -15.30 5.26 4.93
C ASN A 768 -16.15 6.27 5.70
N PHE A 769 -15.84 6.50 6.98
CA PHE A 769 -16.50 7.50 7.83
C PHE A 769 -16.52 8.91 7.20
N LEU A 770 -15.37 9.37 6.68
CA LEU A 770 -15.26 10.64 5.96
C LEU A 770 -16.13 10.65 4.68
N ARG A 771 -16.16 9.55 3.92
CA ARG A 771 -16.98 9.44 2.70
C ARG A 771 -18.47 9.42 2.97
N GLU A 772 -18.89 8.91 4.12
CA GLU A 772 -20.30 8.91 4.54
C GLU A 772 -20.77 10.34 4.87
N SER A 773 -19.93 11.17 5.48
CA SER A 773 -20.25 12.58 5.76
C SER A 773 -20.53 13.41 4.49
N ARG A 774 -19.93 13.06 3.34
CA ARG A 774 -20.20 13.73 2.05
C ARG A 774 -21.68 13.69 1.63
N LYS A 775 -22.45 12.72 2.13
CA LYS A 775 -23.88 12.56 1.85
C LYS A 775 -24.77 13.53 2.65
N VAL A 776 -24.18 14.35 3.51
CA VAL A 776 -24.86 15.27 4.45
C VAL A 776 -24.46 16.73 4.19
N GLY A 777 -23.79 17.02 3.06
CA GLY A 777 -23.33 18.36 2.70
C GLY A 777 -24.46 19.31 2.23
N PRO A 778 -24.23 20.65 2.23
CA PRO A 778 -25.25 21.63 1.89
C PRO A 778 -25.77 21.50 0.45
N SER A 779 -27.09 21.44 0.29
CA SER A 779 -27.73 21.31 -1.03
C SER A 779 -27.66 22.61 -1.84
N TYR A 780 -26.96 22.58 -2.97
CA TYR A 780 -27.17 23.51 -4.07
C TYR A 780 -27.31 22.75 -5.39
N MET A 781 -28.38 23.03 -6.13
CA MET A 781 -28.64 22.60 -7.51
C MET A 781 -28.81 21.09 -7.80
N SER A 782 -29.76 20.41 -7.13
CA SER A 782 -30.87 19.72 -7.82
C SER A 782 -31.98 19.33 -6.83
N GLY A 783 -33.18 19.03 -7.33
CA GLY A 783 -34.42 18.95 -6.53
C GLY A 783 -34.71 17.61 -5.84
N GLU A 784 -35.55 17.72 -4.80
CA GLU A 784 -36.44 16.70 -4.21
C GLU A 784 -35.87 15.29 -3.93
N ARG A 785 -35.43 15.09 -2.67
CA ARG A 785 -35.49 13.78 -1.98
C ARG A 785 -35.95 13.96 -0.54
N ASN A 786 -36.90 13.13 -0.11
CA ASN A 786 -37.44 13.18 1.25
C ASN A 786 -36.42 12.68 2.29
N SER A 787 -36.38 13.33 3.45
CA SER A 787 -35.52 12.97 4.57
C SER A 787 -36.32 12.26 5.66
N SER A 788 -36.23 10.92 5.70
CA SER A 788 -37.00 10.05 6.61
C SER A 788 -36.16 8.98 7.34
N TYR A 789 -34.85 8.89 7.10
CA TYR A 789 -33.97 7.84 7.65
C TYR A 789 -32.62 8.37 8.20
N LEU A 790 -32.68 9.29 9.17
CA LEU A 790 -31.54 9.64 10.01
C LEU A 790 -31.94 9.64 11.50
N GLU A 791 -31.65 8.55 12.20
CA GLU A 791 -31.44 8.61 13.64
C GLU A 791 -30.20 9.50 13.90
N ASN A 792 -30.41 10.64 14.56
CA ASN A 792 -29.41 11.66 14.91
C ASN A 792 -28.58 12.20 13.72
N PRO A 793 -29.11 13.14 12.91
CA PRO A 793 -28.34 13.85 11.88
C PRO A 793 -27.03 14.48 12.39
N ASP A 794 -27.07 15.01 13.62
CA ASP A 794 -25.98 15.78 14.23
C ASP A 794 -24.71 14.95 14.54
N GLU A 795 -24.81 13.62 14.65
CA GLU A 795 -23.63 12.76 14.88
C GLU A 795 -22.68 12.70 13.67
N ARG A 796 -23.12 13.13 12.47
CA ARG A 796 -22.43 12.90 11.19
C ARG A 796 -22.05 14.16 10.41
N ALA A 797 -22.49 15.34 10.85
CA ALA A 797 -21.92 16.59 10.37
C ALA A 797 -20.45 16.68 10.81
N LEU A 798 -19.54 17.01 9.89
CA LEU A 798 -18.12 17.20 10.19
C LEU A 798 -17.71 18.64 9.92
N THR A 799 -17.28 19.33 10.98
CA THR A 799 -16.68 20.66 10.90
C THR A 799 -15.18 20.56 10.61
N MET A 800 -14.55 21.66 10.21
CA MET A 800 -13.09 21.72 10.12
C MET A 800 -12.41 21.45 11.48
N GLY A 801 -13.06 21.82 12.59
CA GLY A 801 -12.58 21.51 13.94
C GLY A 801 -12.52 20.01 14.23
N ASP A 802 -13.49 19.24 13.74
CA ASP A 802 -13.48 17.78 13.83
C ASP A 802 -12.34 17.19 12.99
N LEU A 803 -12.15 17.66 11.75
CA LEU A 803 -11.08 17.20 10.88
C LEU A 803 -9.69 17.46 11.48
N ILE A 804 -9.46 18.65 12.04
CA ILE A 804 -8.21 18.99 12.76
C ILE A 804 -8.06 18.09 14.00
N SER A 805 -9.13 17.84 14.76
CA SER A 805 -9.09 16.92 15.90
C SER A 805 -8.70 15.51 15.49
N PHE A 806 -9.23 14.99 14.38
CA PHE A 806 -8.90 13.64 13.91
C PHE A 806 -7.40 13.54 13.58
N VAL A 807 -6.85 14.48 12.82
CA VAL A 807 -5.42 14.44 12.47
C VAL A 807 -4.51 14.73 13.67
N TRP A 808 -4.94 15.55 14.63
CA TRP A 808 -4.23 15.74 15.90
C TRP A 808 -4.15 14.43 16.71
N GLN A 809 -5.28 13.74 16.88
CA GLN A 809 -5.33 12.43 17.55
C GLN A 809 -4.39 11.40 16.89
N ILE A 810 -4.36 11.37 15.55
CA ILE A 810 -3.49 10.45 14.80
C ILE A 810 -2.02 10.87 14.93
N SER A 811 -1.71 12.18 14.90
CA SER A 811 -0.33 12.66 15.10
C SER A 811 0.22 12.32 16.49
N ARG A 812 -0.62 12.39 17.55
CA ARG A 812 -0.29 11.90 18.89
C ARG A 812 -0.07 10.38 18.93
N GLY A 813 -0.87 9.62 18.18
CA GLY A 813 -0.67 8.18 18.03
C GLY A 813 0.64 7.81 17.32
N MET A 814 0.99 8.52 16.25
CA MET A 814 2.24 8.34 15.53
C MET A 814 3.46 8.86 16.30
N GLN A 815 3.31 9.91 17.12
CA GLN A 815 4.33 10.35 18.07
C GLN A 815 4.71 9.22 19.03
N TYR A 816 3.71 8.58 19.65
CA TYR A 816 3.94 7.43 20.53
C TYR A 816 4.62 6.26 19.81
N LEU A 817 4.22 5.93 18.58
CA LEU A 817 4.87 4.88 17.80
C LEU A 817 6.34 5.21 17.47
N ALA A 818 6.65 6.48 17.17
CA ALA A 818 8.02 6.95 16.96
C ALA A 818 8.86 6.89 18.24
N GLU A 819 8.30 7.26 19.40
CA GLU A 819 8.94 7.13 20.72
C GLU A 819 9.20 5.65 21.07
N MET A 820 8.30 4.75 20.67
CA MET A 820 8.47 3.29 20.74
C MET A 820 9.38 2.71 19.64
N LYS A 821 10.02 3.54 18.80
CA LYS A 821 10.90 3.15 17.68
C LYS A 821 10.24 2.26 16.60
N LEU A 822 8.93 2.38 16.41
CA LEU A 822 8.17 1.62 15.42
C LEU A 822 7.87 2.47 14.17
N VAL A 823 8.13 1.89 12.99
CA VAL A 823 7.76 2.47 11.68
C VAL A 823 6.51 1.76 11.15
N HIS A 824 5.45 2.50 10.86
CA HIS A 824 4.15 1.97 10.44
C HIS A 824 4.15 1.43 9.01
N ARG A 825 4.79 2.15 8.07
CA ARG A 825 4.97 1.82 6.64
C ARG A 825 3.72 1.84 5.75
N ASP A 826 2.52 1.60 6.29
CA ASP A 826 1.24 1.82 5.57
C ASP A 826 0.27 2.72 6.34
N LEU A 827 0.67 3.97 6.62
CA LEU A 827 -0.18 4.96 7.28
C LEU A 827 -1.11 5.65 6.25
N ALA A 828 -2.41 5.35 6.32
CA ALA A 828 -3.42 5.85 5.38
C ALA A 828 -4.82 5.87 6.02
N ALA A 829 -5.78 6.63 5.47
CA ALA A 829 -7.13 6.75 6.05
C ALA A 829 -7.93 5.43 6.02
N ARG A 830 -7.50 4.44 5.24
CA ARG A 830 -8.01 3.06 5.27
C ARG A 830 -7.64 2.30 6.57
N ASN A 831 -6.48 2.61 7.15
CA ASN A 831 -5.85 1.86 8.24
C ASN A 831 -5.98 2.58 9.60
N VAL A 832 -6.49 3.81 9.60
CA VAL A 832 -7.02 4.44 10.82
C VAL A 832 -8.48 4.03 10.99
N LEU A 833 -8.84 3.57 12.18
CA LEU A 833 -10.20 3.19 12.57
C LEU A 833 -10.84 4.26 13.46
N VAL A 834 -12.16 4.38 13.40
CA VAL A 834 -12.96 5.37 14.14
C VAL A 834 -13.77 4.65 15.24
N ALA A 835 -13.29 4.78 16.47
CA ALA A 835 -13.89 4.21 17.66
C ALA A 835 -15.01 5.10 18.23
N GLU A 836 -15.65 4.60 19.29
CA GLU A 836 -16.70 5.30 20.02
C GLU A 836 -16.23 6.67 20.53
N GLY A 837 -17.14 7.66 20.52
CA GLY A 837 -16.78 9.07 20.78
C GLY A 837 -15.94 9.71 19.67
N ARG A 838 -16.01 9.21 18.42
CA ARG A 838 -15.23 9.67 17.25
C ARG A 838 -13.71 9.68 17.51
N LYS A 839 -13.22 8.71 18.30
CA LYS A 839 -11.79 8.59 18.66
C LYS A 839 -11.00 7.83 17.59
N MET A 840 -9.90 8.42 17.11
CA MET A 840 -9.04 7.80 16.10
C MET A 840 -8.17 6.69 16.69
N LYS A 841 -7.97 5.61 15.93
CA LYS A 841 -7.18 4.42 16.30
C LYS A 841 -6.31 3.97 15.12
N ILE A 842 -5.00 4.10 15.24
CA ILE A 842 -4.03 3.56 14.26
C ILE A 842 -4.03 2.03 14.34
N SER A 843 -4.08 1.35 13.19
CA SER A 843 -4.29 -0.10 13.06
C SER A 843 -3.59 -0.65 11.80
N ASP A 844 -3.56 -1.98 11.68
CA ASP A 844 -2.97 -2.75 10.57
C ASP A 844 -1.44 -2.73 10.51
N PHE A 845 -0.83 -3.28 11.57
CA PHE A 845 0.62 -3.31 11.77
C PHE A 845 1.33 -4.44 10.99
N GLY A 846 0.65 -5.10 10.05
CA GLY A 846 1.16 -6.28 9.31
C GLY A 846 2.35 -6.01 8.38
N LEU A 847 2.75 -4.74 8.21
CA LEU A 847 3.94 -4.32 7.45
C LEU A 847 4.98 -3.56 8.31
N SER A 848 4.68 -3.30 9.58
CA SER A 848 5.48 -2.44 10.46
C SER A 848 6.72 -3.15 11.04
N ARG A 849 7.74 -2.39 11.45
CA ARG A 849 8.99 -2.92 12.08
C ARG A 849 9.60 -1.96 13.08
N ASP A 850 10.54 -2.45 13.89
CA ASP A 850 11.53 -1.64 14.61
C ASP A 850 12.44 -0.87 13.62
N VAL A 851 13.11 0.17 14.11
CA VAL A 851 14.13 0.96 13.41
C VAL A 851 15.52 0.28 13.42
N TYR A 852 15.79 -0.64 14.35
CA TYR A 852 17.13 -1.16 14.64
C TYR A 852 17.40 -2.64 14.28
N GLU A 853 16.45 -3.34 13.65
CA GLU A 853 16.69 -4.71 13.16
C GLU A 853 17.42 -4.72 11.81
N GLU A 854 18.69 -5.15 11.81
CA GLU A 854 19.54 -5.25 10.61
C GLU A 854 19.16 -6.41 9.65
N ASP A 855 18.19 -7.24 10.02
CA ASP A 855 17.87 -8.49 9.31
C ASP A 855 17.20 -8.28 7.93
N SER A 856 17.79 -8.91 6.92
CA SER A 856 17.60 -8.60 5.50
C SER A 856 16.32 -9.16 4.86
N TYR A 857 15.14 -8.96 5.47
CA TYR A 857 13.88 -9.35 4.85
C TYR A 857 13.36 -8.31 3.82
N VAL A 858 13.80 -8.43 2.57
CA VAL A 858 13.13 -7.81 1.42
C VAL A 858 11.89 -8.62 1.07
N LYS A 859 10.70 -8.03 1.16
CA LYS A 859 9.40 -8.69 0.88
C LYS A 859 9.20 -8.88 -0.63
N ARG A 860 9.87 -9.88 -1.22
CA ARG A 860 9.82 -10.26 -2.66
C ARG A 860 8.44 -10.80 -3.16
N SER A 861 7.37 -10.64 -2.39
CA SER A 861 6.02 -11.17 -2.71
C SER A 861 5.19 -10.16 -3.50
N LYS A 862 4.41 -10.63 -4.49
CA LYS A 862 3.55 -9.84 -5.39
C LYS A 862 2.28 -9.25 -4.74
N GLY A 863 2.40 -8.64 -3.55
CA GLY A 863 1.33 -7.90 -2.89
C GLY A 863 1.26 -6.44 -3.35
N ARG A 864 0.13 -5.75 -3.14
CA ARG A 864 -0.05 -4.36 -3.56
C ARG A 864 0.66 -3.39 -2.60
N ILE A 865 1.84 -2.94 -3.01
CA ILE A 865 2.61 -1.88 -2.34
C ILE A 865 1.80 -0.56 -2.35
N PRO A 866 1.73 0.21 -1.25
CA PRO A 866 0.87 1.40 -1.13
C PRO A 866 1.48 2.66 -1.80
N VAL A 867 1.89 2.56 -3.06
CA VAL A 867 2.68 3.54 -3.84
C VAL A 867 2.26 5.01 -3.64
N LYS A 868 0.94 5.30 -3.57
CA LYS A 868 0.43 6.67 -3.43
C LYS A 868 0.57 7.30 -2.03
N TRP A 869 0.95 6.53 -1.01
CA TRP A 869 1.20 7.01 0.36
C TRP A 869 2.68 6.99 0.74
N MET A 870 3.51 6.29 -0.03
CA MET A 870 4.94 6.13 0.24
C MET A 870 5.71 7.44 0.03
N ALA A 871 6.75 7.62 0.85
CA ALA A 871 7.73 8.68 0.66
C ALA A 871 8.61 8.41 -0.56
N ILE A 872 9.24 9.45 -1.10
CA ILE A 872 10.05 9.34 -2.32
C ILE A 872 11.28 8.43 -2.14
N GLU A 873 11.91 8.44 -0.95
CA GLU A 873 12.97 7.50 -0.56
C GLU A 873 12.45 6.06 -0.35
N SER A 874 11.19 5.88 0.04
CA SER A 874 10.58 4.55 0.15
C SER A 874 10.25 3.97 -1.22
N LEU A 875 9.84 4.83 -2.18
CA LEU A 875 9.56 4.46 -3.56
C LEU A 875 10.81 4.03 -4.33
N PHE A 876 11.96 4.69 -4.09
CA PHE A 876 13.20 4.50 -4.84
C PHE A 876 14.20 3.57 -4.16
N ASP A 877 14.47 3.81 -2.87
CA ASP A 877 15.54 3.16 -2.10
C ASP A 877 15.01 2.11 -1.12
N HIS A 878 13.68 1.98 -1.03
CA HIS A 878 12.99 1.15 -0.03
C HIS A 878 13.39 1.49 1.42
N ILE A 879 13.75 2.75 1.65
CA ILE A 879 14.01 3.30 2.99
C ILE A 879 12.67 3.56 3.68
N TYR A 880 12.51 3.05 4.90
CA TYR A 880 11.33 3.25 5.74
C TYR A 880 11.76 3.71 7.12
N THR A 881 11.31 4.91 7.52
CA THR A 881 11.66 5.57 8.78
C THR A 881 10.45 6.32 9.34
N THR A 882 10.54 6.84 10.56
CA THR A 882 9.54 7.80 11.08
C THR A 882 9.30 8.97 10.11
N GLN A 883 10.33 9.43 9.39
CA GLN A 883 10.20 10.54 8.43
C GLN A 883 9.52 10.12 7.11
N SER A 884 9.51 8.82 6.76
CA SER A 884 8.66 8.33 5.68
C SER A 884 7.20 8.21 6.13
N ASP A 885 6.95 7.80 7.37
CA ASP A 885 5.58 7.84 7.93
C ASP A 885 5.05 9.29 8.04
N VAL A 886 5.90 10.29 8.29
CA VAL A 886 5.53 11.72 8.23
C VAL A 886 5.05 12.12 6.83
N TRP A 887 5.67 11.63 5.76
CA TRP A 887 5.19 11.85 4.39
C TRP A 887 3.82 11.20 4.17
N SER A 888 3.66 9.95 4.61
CA SER A 888 2.36 9.25 4.57
C SER A 888 1.30 9.97 5.40
N PHE A 889 1.66 10.56 6.54
CA PHE A 889 0.80 11.46 7.31
C PHE A 889 0.42 12.71 6.53
N GLY A 890 1.33 13.31 5.75
CA GLY A 890 0.99 14.38 4.80
C GLY A 890 -0.09 13.97 3.79
N VAL A 891 -0.02 12.73 3.26
CA VAL A 891 -1.05 12.17 2.38
C VAL A 891 -2.37 11.92 3.13
N LEU A 892 -2.30 11.47 4.40
CA LEU A 892 -3.45 11.30 5.29
C LEU A 892 -4.15 12.64 5.62
N LEU A 893 -3.40 13.74 5.81
CA LEU A 893 -3.97 15.08 5.94
C LEU A 893 -4.80 15.41 4.70
N TRP A 894 -4.25 15.16 3.50
CA TRP A 894 -4.95 15.40 2.23
C TRP A 894 -6.19 14.51 2.07
N GLU A 895 -6.12 13.22 2.41
CA GLU A 895 -7.29 12.34 2.49
C GLU A 895 -8.35 12.88 3.45
N THR A 896 -7.95 13.49 4.57
CA THR A 896 -8.87 13.98 5.60
C THR A 896 -9.60 15.25 5.16
N VAL A 897 -8.89 16.28 4.69
CA VAL A 897 -9.53 17.54 4.22
C VAL A 897 -10.35 17.35 2.93
N THR A 898 -10.05 16.33 2.13
CA THR A 898 -10.86 15.93 0.96
C THR A 898 -12.00 14.96 1.31
N LEU A 899 -12.28 14.72 2.59
CA LEU A 899 -13.33 13.80 3.07
C LEU A 899 -13.22 12.41 2.43
N GLY A 900 -12.04 11.79 2.50
CA GLY A 900 -11.75 10.48 1.94
C GLY A 900 -11.53 10.49 0.43
N GLY A 901 -10.85 11.51 -0.11
CA GLY A 901 -10.43 11.57 -1.50
C GLY A 901 -9.52 10.40 -1.92
N ASN A 902 -9.22 10.31 -3.21
CA ASN A 902 -8.19 9.39 -3.72
C ASN A 902 -6.93 10.23 -3.99
N PRO A 903 -5.81 10.03 -3.27
CA PRO A 903 -4.59 10.80 -3.51
C PRO A 903 -4.11 10.73 -4.97
N TYR A 904 -3.48 11.81 -5.43
CA TYR A 904 -2.98 11.96 -6.80
C TYR A 904 -4.04 11.57 -7.85
N PRO A 905 -5.20 12.27 -7.91
CA PRO A 905 -6.26 11.96 -8.86
C PRO A 905 -5.75 12.04 -10.30
N GLY A 906 -6.27 11.19 -11.20
CA GLY A 906 -5.82 11.07 -12.59
C GLY A 906 -4.41 10.46 -12.79
N ILE A 907 -3.52 10.56 -11.81
CA ILE A 907 -2.14 10.10 -11.91
C ILE A 907 -2.04 8.59 -11.64
N ALA A 908 -1.54 7.85 -12.63
CA ALA A 908 -1.23 6.42 -12.51
C ALA A 908 -0.01 6.17 -11.58
N PRO A 909 -0.01 5.13 -10.72
CA PRO A 909 1.07 4.86 -9.76
C PRO A 909 2.47 4.81 -10.38
N GLU A 910 2.58 4.27 -11.60
CA GLU A 910 3.82 4.05 -12.33
C GLU A 910 4.47 5.37 -12.78
N ARG A 911 3.65 6.42 -13.00
CA ARG A 911 4.13 7.77 -13.35
C ARG A 911 4.42 8.62 -12.11
N LEU A 912 3.90 8.24 -10.93
CA LEU A 912 3.96 9.08 -9.73
C LEU A 912 5.39 9.34 -9.24
N PHE A 913 6.27 8.33 -9.28
CA PHE A 913 7.67 8.51 -8.86
C PHE A 913 8.40 9.59 -9.67
N ASN A 914 8.34 9.51 -11.00
CA ASN A 914 8.97 10.49 -11.90
C ASN A 914 8.40 11.89 -11.69
N LEU A 915 7.09 12.00 -11.46
CA LEU A 915 6.41 13.27 -11.18
C LEU A 915 6.85 13.86 -9.83
N LEU A 916 6.90 13.07 -8.76
CA LEU A 916 7.39 13.53 -7.45
C LEU A 916 8.86 13.98 -7.50
N LYS A 917 9.67 13.36 -8.38
CA LYS A 917 11.09 13.71 -8.58
C LYS A 917 11.30 15.08 -9.26
N THR A 918 10.32 15.62 -10.00
CA THR A 918 10.40 17.01 -10.51
C THR A 918 10.07 18.08 -9.46
N GLY A 919 9.72 17.66 -8.24
CA GLY A 919 9.28 18.56 -7.16
C GLY A 919 7.75 18.77 -7.10
N TYR A 920 6.98 18.20 -8.03
CA TYR A 920 5.51 18.24 -7.98
C TYR A 920 4.98 17.65 -6.67
N ARG A 921 3.93 18.26 -6.11
CA ARG A 921 3.14 17.79 -4.96
C ARG A 921 1.66 18.04 -5.25
N MET A 922 0.76 17.39 -4.51
CA MET A 922 -0.69 17.59 -4.71
C MET A 922 -1.09 19.05 -4.44
N GLU A 923 -1.96 19.58 -5.28
CA GLU A 923 -2.53 20.93 -5.16
C GLU A 923 -3.37 21.09 -3.88
N LYS A 924 -3.54 22.35 -3.45
CA LYS A 924 -4.32 22.73 -2.26
C LYS A 924 -5.80 22.39 -2.49
N PRO A 925 -6.43 21.53 -1.66
CA PRO A 925 -7.86 21.28 -1.73
C PRO A 925 -8.68 22.53 -1.41
N GLU A 926 -9.83 22.69 -2.06
CA GLU A 926 -10.72 23.86 -1.94
C GLU A 926 -11.08 24.19 -0.48
N ASN A 927 -11.41 23.17 0.31
CA ASN A 927 -11.78 23.30 1.72
C ASN A 927 -10.58 23.28 2.70
N CYS A 928 -9.35 23.54 2.24
CA CYS A 928 -8.14 23.48 3.06
C CYS A 928 -7.65 24.88 3.46
N SER A 929 -7.29 25.09 4.73
CA SER A 929 -6.61 26.31 5.17
C SER A 929 -5.14 26.34 4.75
N ASP A 930 -4.57 27.53 4.59
CA ASP A 930 -3.15 27.68 4.24
C ASP A 930 -2.22 27.15 5.33
N GLU A 931 -2.60 27.22 6.62
CA GLU A 931 -1.83 26.61 7.71
C GLU A 931 -1.78 25.08 7.55
N MET A 932 -2.91 24.44 7.26
CA MET A 932 -3.02 23.00 7.05
C MET A 932 -2.29 22.55 5.76
N TYR A 933 -2.36 23.32 4.67
CA TYR A 933 -1.64 23.00 3.44
C TYR A 933 -0.12 23.20 3.57
N ASN A 934 0.33 24.24 4.29
CA ASN A 934 1.74 24.44 4.61
C ASN A 934 2.30 23.35 5.54
N LEU A 935 1.45 22.66 6.31
CA LEU A 935 1.83 21.43 7.03
C LEU A 935 2.03 20.26 6.05
N MET A 936 1.10 20.02 5.11
CA MET A 936 1.25 18.99 4.07
C MET A 936 2.54 19.18 3.25
N LEU A 937 2.82 20.41 2.78
CA LEU A 937 4.03 20.73 2.00
C LEU A 937 5.34 20.53 2.78
N ARG A 938 5.31 20.63 4.11
CA ARG A 938 6.46 20.31 4.97
C ARG A 938 6.61 18.80 5.19
N CYS A 939 5.51 18.08 5.38
CA CYS A 939 5.51 16.62 5.42
C CYS A 939 6.02 15.99 4.11
N TRP A 940 5.81 16.65 2.96
CA TRP A 940 6.31 16.20 1.65
C TRP A 940 7.63 16.84 1.19
N LYS A 941 8.46 17.38 2.10
CA LYS A 941 9.81 17.82 1.74
C LYS A 941 10.62 16.66 1.16
N GLN A 942 11.46 16.98 0.16
CA GLN A 942 12.26 16.00 -0.57
C GLN A 942 13.22 15.29 0.39
N GLU A 943 14.14 16.05 0.96
CA GLU A 943 14.97 15.67 2.10
C GLU A 943 14.09 15.28 3.30
N SER A 944 14.43 14.17 3.96
CA SER A 944 13.63 13.58 5.04
C SER A 944 13.86 14.25 6.40
N ASP A 945 15.05 14.80 6.66
CA ASP A 945 15.37 15.57 7.86
C ASP A 945 14.68 16.94 7.89
N LYS A 946 14.34 17.51 6.72
CA LYS A 946 13.59 18.78 6.60
C LYS A 946 12.08 18.63 6.86
N ARG A 947 11.59 17.41 7.13
CA ARG A 947 10.19 17.13 7.49
C ARG A 947 10.00 17.27 9.02
N PRO A 948 8.90 17.87 9.50
CA PRO A 948 8.66 18.06 10.93
C PRO A 948 8.46 16.73 11.66
N THR A 949 8.84 16.64 12.94
CA THR A 949 8.60 15.43 13.72
C THR A 949 7.12 15.32 14.12
N PHE A 950 6.64 14.13 14.49
CA PHE A 950 5.27 13.97 15.01
C PHE A 950 5.01 14.77 16.31
N ILE A 951 6.06 15.10 17.08
CA ILE A 951 5.98 15.99 18.24
C ILE A 951 5.63 17.42 17.80
N ASP A 952 6.26 17.91 16.73
CA ASP A 952 6.05 19.27 16.20
C ASP A 952 4.70 19.38 15.48
N ILE A 953 4.37 18.38 14.67
CA ILE A 953 3.06 18.23 14.01
C ILE A 953 1.93 18.27 15.05
N SER A 954 2.05 17.49 16.13
CA SER A 954 1.04 17.48 17.20
C SER A 954 0.85 18.85 17.85
N LYS A 955 1.95 19.53 18.22
CA LYS A 955 1.92 20.89 18.79
C LYS A 955 1.37 21.95 17.83
N GLU A 956 1.48 21.75 16.52
CA GLU A 956 0.99 22.70 15.53
C GLU A 956 -0.51 22.54 15.27
N LEU A 957 -0.97 21.29 15.09
CA LEU A 957 -2.40 20.97 14.96
C LEU A 957 -3.19 21.42 16.20
N GLU A 958 -2.60 21.30 17.39
CA GLU A 958 -3.17 21.79 18.65
C GLU A 958 -3.40 23.31 18.65
N LYS A 959 -2.47 24.09 18.06
CA LYS A 959 -2.64 25.54 17.87
C LYS A 959 -3.73 25.86 16.84
N MET A 960 -3.87 25.05 15.79
CA MET A 960 -4.97 25.20 14.82
C MET A 960 -6.34 24.93 15.48
N MET A 961 -6.43 23.96 16.39
CA MET A 961 -7.65 23.70 17.18
C MET A 961 -8.03 24.88 18.08
N VAL A 962 -7.06 25.55 18.71
CA VAL A 962 -7.30 26.74 19.55
C VAL A 962 -7.83 27.90 18.70
N LYS A 963 -7.10 28.29 17.64
CA LYS A 963 -7.53 29.36 16.69
C LYS A 963 -8.93 29.13 16.13
N SER A 964 -9.28 27.88 15.86
CA SER A 964 -10.60 27.52 15.31
C SER A 964 -11.74 27.83 16.28
N ARG A 965 -11.49 27.88 17.59
CA ARG A 965 -12.48 28.30 18.61
C ARG A 965 -12.57 29.82 18.68
N ASP A 966 -11.42 30.50 18.73
CA ASP A 966 -11.33 31.96 18.81
C ASP A 966 -12.10 32.67 17.66
N TYR A 967 -12.17 32.05 16.49
CA TYR A 967 -12.89 32.59 15.31
C TYR A 967 -14.40 32.33 15.30
N LEU A 968 -14.90 31.41 16.13
CA LEU A 968 -16.33 31.08 16.26
C LEU A 968 -17.03 31.92 17.34
N ASP A 969 -16.33 32.28 18.42
CA ASP A 969 -16.89 33.05 19.55
C ASP A 969 -17.28 34.50 19.21
N LEU A 970 -16.91 35.01 18.04
CA LEU A 970 -17.36 36.32 17.53
C LEU A 970 -18.78 36.33 16.93
N ALA A 971 -19.38 35.15 16.70
CA ALA A 971 -20.73 35.01 16.13
C ALA A 971 -21.80 34.58 17.15
N ALA A 972 -21.42 34.17 18.36
CA ALA A 972 -22.28 33.52 19.34
C ALA A 972 -22.59 34.38 20.58
N SER A 973 -22.66 35.71 20.44
CA SER A 973 -22.89 36.63 21.56
C SER A 973 -24.37 36.70 22.00
N THR A 974 -24.89 35.60 22.55
CA THR A 974 -26.17 35.55 23.31
C THR A 974 -25.94 34.83 24.63
N PRO A 975 -26.23 35.45 25.80
CA PRO A 975 -25.83 34.91 27.10
C PRO A 975 -26.79 33.82 27.61
N ALA A 976 -26.54 32.58 27.18
CA ALA A 976 -27.06 31.34 27.77
C ALA A 976 -25.94 30.27 27.77
N ASP A 977 -26.16 29.17 28.49
CA ASP A 977 -25.35 27.94 28.49
C ASP A 977 -23.86 28.05 28.88
N ALA A 978 -23.47 29.18 29.49
CA ALA A 978 -22.24 29.27 30.26
C ALA A 978 -22.42 28.66 31.68
N LEU A 979 -22.49 27.32 31.78
CA LEU A 979 -22.18 26.56 33.02
C LEU A 979 -22.07 25.04 32.72
N LEU A 980 -21.29 24.33 33.56
CA LEU A 980 -21.02 22.86 33.52
C LEU A 980 -19.99 22.36 32.49
N TYR A 981 -18.74 22.81 32.65
CA TYR A 981 -17.64 21.85 32.67
C TYR A 981 -17.69 21.08 34.00
N ASP A 982 -17.58 19.76 33.96
CA ASP A 982 -17.30 18.93 35.14
C ASP A 982 -16.18 17.93 34.80
N ASP A 983 -15.30 17.67 35.76
CA ASP A 983 -13.95 17.11 35.53
C ASP A 983 -13.80 15.76 36.23
N ALA A 984 -14.20 14.70 35.53
CA ALA A 984 -14.38 13.36 36.10
C ALA A 984 -13.63 12.27 35.30
N LEU A 985 -12.29 12.24 35.45
CA LEU A 985 -11.54 10.99 35.30
C LEU A 985 -11.82 10.09 36.51
N SER A 986 -12.66 9.07 36.35
CA SER A 986 -12.83 8.01 37.36
C SER A 986 -12.02 6.75 37.01
N GLU A 987 -11.17 6.33 37.94
CA GLU A 987 -10.42 5.07 37.87
C GLU A 987 -11.29 3.86 38.28
N GLU A 988 -10.64 2.70 38.38
CA GLU A 988 -11.20 1.34 38.46
C GLU A 988 -12.34 1.09 39.47
N ASP A 989 -13.36 0.33 39.01
CA ASP A 989 -14.32 -0.36 39.88
C ASP A 989 -13.70 -1.67 40.44
N THR A 990 -13.45 -1.73 41.74
CA THR A 990 -13.36 -2.98 42.50
C THR A 990 -14.22 -2.89 43.78
N PRO A 991 -14.78 -4.00 44.28
CA PRO A 991 -16.11 -3.96 44.88
C PRO A 991 -16.18 -3.51 46.34
N LEU A 992 -17.28 -2.82 46.65
CA LEU A 992 -17.69 -2.43 48.00
C LEU A 992 -17.84 -3.63 48.95
N VAL A 993 -17.38 -3.44 50.19
CA VAL A 993 -17.84 -4.16 51.39
C VAL A 993 -18.38 -3.11 52.37
N ASP A 994 -19.60 -3.32 52.86
CA ASP A 994 -20.31 -2.37 53.72
C ASP A 994 -19.77 -2.33 55.16
N CYS A 995 -19.64 -1.12 55.71
CA CYS A 995 -19.44 -0.83 57.12
C CYS A 995 -20.11 0.52 57.47
N ASN A 996 -21.25 0.43 58.16
CA ASN A 996 -22.10 1.58 58.48
C ASN A 996 -21.61 2.45 59.66
N ASN A 997 -22.14 3.68 59.70
CA ASN A 997 -22.21 4.66 60.82
C ASN A 997 -21.09 5.70 61.02
N ALA A 998 -21.57 6.89 61.40
CA ALA A 998 -20.88 8.18 61.56
C ALA A 998 -20.43 8.41 63.04
N PRO A 999 -19.83 9.56 63.49
CA PRO A 999 -19.83 10.89 62.86
C PRO A 999 -18.54 11.76 62.91
N LEU A 1000 -18.67 12.92 62.26
CA LEU A 1000 -17.85 14.16 62.27
C LEU A 1000 -16.98 14.44 63.51
N PRO A 1001 -15.87 15.17 63.28
CA PRO A 1001 -15.60 16.38 64.06
C PRO A 1001 -15.35 17.64 63.20
N ARG A 1002 -15.56 18.82 63.81
CA ARG A 1002 -15.13 20.14 63.31
C ARG A 1002 -13.86 20.57 64.08
N ALA A 1003 -12.87 21.18 63.42
CA ALA A 1003 -12.14 22.37 63.90
C ALA A 1003 -10.93 22.73 62.99
N LEU A 1004 -10.73 24.03 62.76
CA LEU A 1004 -9.44 24.65 62.45
C LEU A 1004 -8.99 25.41 63.72
N PRO A 1005 -7.67 25.70 63.90
CA PRO A 1005 -7.18 27.02 63.51
C PRO A 1005 -5.77 27.02 62.89
N SER A 1006 -5.28 28.21 62.52
CA SER A 1006 -4.05 28.50 61.78
C SER A 1006 -2.93 29.14 62.63
N THR A 1007 -1.83 29.58 61.97
CA THR A 1007 -0.71 30.49 62.39
C THR A 1007 0.64 29.85 62.81
N TRP A 1008 1.83 30.48 62.67
CA TRP A 1008 2.42 31.39 61.64
C TRP A 1008 3.95 31.61 61.94
N ILE A 1009 4.69 32.44 61.14
CA ILE A 1009 6.00 33.13 61.47
C ILE A 1009 7.31 32.25 61.38
N GLU A 1010 8.53 32.70 60.95
CA GLU A 1010 9.14 34.04 60.67
C GLU A 1010 10.11 34.21 59.44
N ASN A 1011 10.50 35.47 59.19
CA ASN A 1011 11.21 36.19 58.09
C ASN A 1011 12.74 36.01 57.87
N LYS A 1012 13.24 36.38 56.66
CA LYS A 1012 14.20 37.51 56.34
C LYS A 1012 14.73 37.48 54.86
N LEU A 1013 15.55 38.43 54.36
CA LEU A 1013 15.23 39.82 53.89
C LEU A 1013 16.37 40.38 52.95
N TYR A 1014 16.07 41.36 52.08
CA TYR A 1014 16.96 42.08 51.10
C TYR A 1014 17.47 41.29 49.86
N GLY A 1015 17.76 41.89 48.68
CA GLY A 1015 17.72 43.31 48.24
C GLY A 1015 17.85 43.51 46.69
N ARG A 1016 17.76 44.76 46.19
CA ARG A 1016 17.77 45.16 44.74
C ARG A 1016 19.11 45.77 44.26
N ILE A 1017 19.34 45.77 42.93
CA ILE A 1017 19.94 46.83 42.03
C ILE A 1017 20.25 46.13 40.67
N SER A 1018 19.52 46.31 39.57
CA SER A 1018 19.45 47.42 38.59
C SER A 1018 20.78 47.85 37.93
N HIS A 1019 20.98 47.51 36.64
CA HIS A 1019 21.16 48.52 35.59
C HIS A 1019 21.02 47.93 34.18
N ALA A 1020 20.55 48.76 33.24
CA ALA A 1020 20.68 48.53 31.79
C ALA A 1020 21.54 49.66 31.21
N PHE A 1021 22.19 49.41 30.06
CA PHE A 1021 22.83 50.44 29.24
C PHE A 1021 22.74 50.11 27.73
N THR A 1022 22.94 51.14 26.91
CA THR A 1022 22.54 51.19 25.49
C THR A 1022 23.69 50.99 24.50
N ARG A 1023 23.34 50.53 23.28
CA ARG A 1023 24.10 50.64 22.02
C ARG A 1023 25.49 49.99 21.99
N PHE A 1024 25.65 48.99 21.13
CA PHE A 1024 26.00 49.28 19.73
C PHE A 1024 25.27 48.33 18.79
#